data_AF-A0A956R152-F1
#
_entry.id   AF-A0A956R152-F1
#
_cell.length_a   1.000
_cell.length_b   1.000
_cell.length_c   1.000
_cell.angle_alpha   90.00
_cell.angle_beta   90.00
_cell.angle_gamma   90.00
#
_symmetry.space_group_name_H-M   'P 1'
#
loop_
_entity.id
_entity.type
_entity.pdbx_description
1 polymer ?
#
loop_
_entity_poly.entity_id
_entity_poly.type
_entity_poly.pdbx_seq_one_letter_code
_entity_poly.pdbx_strand_id
1 'polypeptide(L)'
;MPQKHIVERGESTHLIALKYGFKSWTIIHEFPDNAELFKTRKPALLYPGDILWIPDKSVVDRAGVTNQSHTVVITTPKNFFIRVRLIDEDCQPICQRKYTLKLFGVDDCDVEPEPSPGATDDAGILDVEVPPETSVARLWVAGHEAADITYPEYHCNLHIGHLDPYVEVPGIKQRLFNLGYYFGDQLEPGVQSDLMRALFEFRRAHGIDHERRGRSLTEYVQDAEALQKLRLIHDNIDKKFELRTKDDAGSNSNGAITLPTLTVTATSQQRIPTHRVSPLYDPAGSALNTIRIYTPPKIIFDAHLHIQSNNCAPLPLARGLAADKSPGLARVIMLNFQYTGRKTLNWLGRRVAEDLGKIGPERTDLIADRVIDDSTNFARFGANELQQLEQRQIARMASIVVLPMDMDLAHFEGYYGEPIYYTRDRRFTVITPTDPPLTFILDPKPSRLYDFSEKRRYTAEEPAAGEAAERAVADDFRARGNIVIEEKAQFGSHVYFIKHYDDHTNDGTVTWLHRDEFNLHENFPEQVTHTETAAVRYPWQLLPLFHYDPRRWQLSSTAAGVGGISRHDQLGAWDQPFSHIAIAPRDPFPAQKGRYIGFKMYTSMGYKPSQYKTSQSKDNGDMLLPRLRDYYDLCSKEGIPILAHCTPEGAYTHERHLYYSNTETTRQKRIEMFKRDFVSPDAWKPVLADFPDLKLILAHFTGDSENMAWHGLHLSLSEALGNPKQDLWSLELSKGELLALSKEPLMGRSDWLDSMIDLIKSYPSVYVDISFLDVESVKTEFAMIMLAHPELLPRINFGTDWYMTQTEKKYMGYMTQIERLVKALEDIDRRHFSDEPVSLLTRFSYDNPMRCFDIKNIAQPYSDGLCEKNLAIANETVGWDTSRHEREIKQRLALIKKARDPL
;
A
#
# COMPACT_ATOMS: atom_id res chain seq x y z
N MET A 1 -7.88 -66.54 4.97
CA MET A 1 -6.57 -66.05 5.46
C MET A 1 -6.66 -64.54 5.48
N PRO A 2 -6.10 -63.88 6.52
CA PRO A 2 -6.12 -62.42 6.61
C PRO A 2 -5.59 -61.77 5.34
N GLN A 3 -6.33 -60.79 4.83
CA GLN A 3 -5.99 -60.07 3.61
C GLN A 3 -5.23 -58.78 3.96
N LYS A 4 -4.23 -58.41 3.17
CA LYS A 4 -3.60 -57.09 3.25
C LYS A 4 -4.42 -56.06 2.48
N HIS A 5 -4.63 -54.91 3.09
CA HIS A 5 -5.17 -53.72 2.46
C HIS A 5 -4.15 -52.59 2.58
N ILE A 6 -3.84 -51.94 1.46
CA ILE A 6 -2.96 -50.77 1.43
C ILE A 6 -3.89 -49.56 1.46
N VAL A 7 -3.73 -48.74 2.49
CA VAL A 7 -4.56 -47.55 2.70
C VAL A 7 -4.39 -46.60 1.50
N GLU A 8 -5.50 -46.23 0.90
CA GLU A 8 -5.61 -45.19 -0.11
C GLU A 8 -5.99 -43.85 0.52
N ARG A 9 -5.81 -42.76 -0.23
CA ARG A 9 -6.06 -41.42 0.28
C ARG A 9 -7.54 -41.21 0.60
N GLY A 10 -7.81 -40.73 1.82
CA GLY A 10 -9.18 -40.51 2.31
C GLY A 10 -9.81 -41.74 2.96
N GLU A 11 -9.13 -42.89 2.94
CA GLU A 11 -9.58 -44.05 3.69
C GLU A 11 -9.25 -43.90 5.18
N SER A 12 -10.19 -44.34 6.01
CA SER A 12 -10.04 -44.45 7.46
C SER A 12 -10.37 -45.87 7.90
N THR A 13 -9.97 -46.28 9.11
CA THR A 13 -10.24 -47.66 9.57
C THR A 13 -11.74 -48.00 9.52
N HIS A 14 -12.61 -46.99 9.68
CA HIS A 14 -14.05 -47.14 9.54
C HIS A 14 -14.51 -47.41 8.11
N LEU A 15 -14.10 -46.58 7.14
CA LEU A 15 -14.46 -46.79 5.73
C LEU A 15 -13.91 -48.13 5.21
N ILE A 16 -12.70 -48.49 5.63
CA ILE A 16 -12.09 -49.78 5.31
C ILE A 16 -12.90 -50.92 5.93
N ALA A 17 -13.32 -50.82 7.19
CA ALA A 17 -14.18 -51.81 7.82
C ALA A 17 -15.48 -52.02 7.03
N LEU A 18 -16.15 -50.94 6.61
CA LEU A 18 -17.35 -51.02 5.78
C LEU A 18 -17.08 -51.68 4.42
N LYS A 19 -16.01 -51.28 3.74
CA LYS A 19 -15.56 -51.83 2.45
C LYS A 19 -15.37 -53.34 2.50
N TYR A 20 -14.81 -53.85 3.60
CA TYR A 20 -14.64 -55.29 3.82
C TYR A 20 -15.86 -55.96 4.51
N GLY A 21 -16.93 -55.21 4.77
CA GLY A 21 -18.20 -55.70 5.33
C GLY A 21 -18.19 -55.96 6.83
N PHE A 22 -17.23 -55.38 7.56
CA PHE A 22 -17.24 -55.30 9.02
C PHE A 22 -18.15 -54.16 9.49
N LYS A 23 -18.84 -54.39 10.62
CA LYS A 23 -19.75 -53.40 11.22
C LYS A 23 -19.09 -52.53 12.29
N SER A 24 -17.88 -52.91 12.72
CA SER A 24 -17.09 -52.18 13.72
C SER A 24 -15.65 -52.08 13.26
N TRP A 25 -15.12 -50.85 13.27
CA TRP A 25 -13.73 -50.53 12.92
C TRP A 25 -12.74 -51.11 13.94
N THR A 26 -13.08 -51.06 15.23
CA THR A 26 -13.11 -52.22 16.14
C THR A 26 -12.19 -53.38 15.80
N ILE A 27 -12.78 -54.23 14.96
CA ILE A 27 -12.31 -55.56 14.59
C ILE A 27 -10.99 -55.48 13.81
N ILE A 28 -10.82 -54.43 13.00
CA ILE A 28 -9.58 -54.20 12.25
C ILE A 28 -8.55 -53.55 13.17
N HIS A 29 -8.94 -52.56 13.96
CA HIS A 29 -8.03 -51.84 14.85
C HIS A 29 -7.37 -52.75 15.91
N GLU A 30 -8.15 -53.62 16.53
CA GLU A 30 -7.70 -54.53 17.58
C GLU A 30 -7.09 -55.83 17.03
N PHE A 31 -7.03 -56.00 15.71
CA PHE A 31 -6.44 -57.18 15.10
C PHE A 31 -4.94 -57.22 15.42
N PRO A 32 -4.39 -58.33 15.95
CA PRO A 32 -3.01 -58.38 16.45
C PRO A 32 -1.95 -57.92 15.44
N ASP A 33 -2.13 -58.23 14.15
CA ASP A 33 -1.17 -57.85 13.11
C ASP A 33 -1.17 -56.35 12.79
N ASN A 34 -2.17 -55.59 13.27
CA ASN A 34 -2.24 -54.14 13.15
C ASN A 34 -1.69 -53.40 14.39
N ALA A 35 -1.33 -54.12 15.45
CA ALA A 35 -0.92 -53.52 16.72
C ALA A 35 0.27 -52.56 16.57
N GLU A 36 1.26 -52.87 15.73
CA GLU A 36 2.42 -52.00 15.50
C GLU A 36 2.04 -50.67 14.81
N LEU A 37 1.15 -50.70 13.81
CA LEU A 37 0.71 -49.50 13.11
C LEU A 37 0.02 -48.52 14.08
N PHE A 38 -0.88 -49.04 14.90
CA PHE A 38 -1.67 -48.24 15.84
C PHE A 38 -0.91 -47.79 17.11
N LYS A 39 0.38 -48.14 17.25
CA LYS A 39 1.25 -47.43 18.21
C LYS A 39 1.49 -45.97 17.81
N THR A 40 1.48 -45.69 16.50
CA THR A 40 1.82 -44.37 15.95
C THR A 40 0.67 -43.68 15.22
N ARG A 41 -0.37 -44.44 14.84
CA ARG A 41 -1.55 -43.93 14.13
C ARG A 41 -2.78 -43.95 15.04
N LYS A 42 -3.74 -43.07 14.74
CA LYS A 42 -5.09 -43.16 15.30
C LYS A 42 -6.01 -43.81 14.26
N PRO A 43 -7.09 -44.49 14.67
CA PRO A 43 -8.05 -45.10 13.73
C PRO A 43 -8.59 -44.15 12.65
N ALA A 44 -8.72 -42.87 13.01
CA ALA A 44 -9.23 -41.80 12.15
C ALA A 44 -8.14 -41.02 11.38
N LEU A 45 -6.87 -41.40 11.52
CA LEU A 45 -5.69 -40.74 10.93
C LEU A 45 -4.73 -41.81 10.39
N LEU A 46 -5.05 -42.34 9.22
CA LEU A 46 -4.17 -43.25 8.46
C LEU A 46 -3.46 -42.45 7.36
N TYR A 47 -2.29 -42.92 6.94
CA TYR A 47 -1.54 -42.31 5.84
C TYR A 47 -1.57 -43.21 4.59
N PRO A 48 -1.66 -42.65 3.37
CA PRO A 48 -1.61 -43.46 2.15
C PRO A 48 -0.35 -44.33 2.09
N GLY A 49 -0.54 -45.63 1.85
CA GLY A 49 0.54 -46.62 1.87
C GLY A 49 0.68 -47.38 3.19
N ASP A 50 0.02 -46.95 4.28
CA ASP A 50 -0.10 -47.76 5.49
C ASP A 50 -0.73 -49.13 5.16
N ILE A 51 -0.27 -50.21 5.81
CA ILE A 51 -0.78 -51.56 5.57
C ILE A 51 -1.66 -51.98 6.73
N LEU A 52 -2.92 -52.26 6.44
CA LEU A 52 -3.87 -52.86 7.36
C LEU A 52 -4.13 -54.32 7.01
N TRP A 53 -4.05 -55.17 8.02
CA TRP A 53 -4.46 -56.57 7.96
C TRP A 53 -5.94 -56.68 8.28
N ILE A 54 -6.67 -57.25 7.33
CA ILE A 54 -8.10 -57.46 7.40
C ILE A 54 -8.34 -58.92 7.83
N PRO A 55 -8.97 -59.15 8.99
CA PRO A 55 -9.22 -60.51 9.47
C PRO A 55 -10.21 -61.26 8.58
N ASP A 56 -10.24 -62.59 8.70
CA ASP A 56 -11.29 -63.41 8.08
C ASP A 56 -12.63 -63.19 8.81
N LYS A 57 -13.75 -63.21 8.07
CA LYS A 57 -15.08 -63.14 8.68
C LYS A 57 -15.38 -64.44 9.42
N SER A 58 -15.69 -64.36 10.71
CA SER A 58 -16.18 -65.49 11.48
C SER A 58 -17.65 -65.77 11.16
N VAL A 59 -17.96 -67.00 10.75
CA VAL A 59 -19.35 -67.48 10.64
C VAL A 59 -19.83 -67.86 12.05
N VAL A 60 -20.99 -67.35 12.44
CA VAL A 60 -21.65 -67.73 13.70
C VAL A 60 -22.85 -68.59 13.36
N ASP A 61 -22.73 -69.89 13.59
CA ASP A 61 -23.85 -70.81 13.46
C ASP A 61 -24.83 -70.61 14.61
N ARG A 62 -26.12 -70.46 14.29
CA ARG A 62 -27.20 -70.43 15.27
C ARG A 62 -28.16 -71.58 15.00
N ALA A 63 -28.33 -72.46 15.99
CA ALA A 63 -29.30 -73.54 15.91
C ALA A 63 -30.73 -72.95 15.88
N GLY A 64 -31.50 -73.31 14.86
CA GLY A 64 -32.90 -72.89 14.69
C GLY A 64 -33.83 -74.09 14.61
N VAL A 65 -34.98 -74.01 15.27
CA VAL A 65 -36.04 -75.02 15.18
C VAL A 65 -36.81 -74.83 13.87
N THR A 66 -37.01 -75.90 13.10
CA THR A 66 -37.79 -75.90 11.86
C THR A 66 -39.27 -75.56 12.13
N ASN A 67 -39.92 -74.89 11.17
CA ASN A 67 -41.31 -74.41 11.26
C ASN A 67 -41.62 -73.35 12.34
N GLN A 68 -40.60 -72.62 12.83
CA GLN A 68 -40.78 -71.45 13.70
C GLN A 68 -40.14 -70.19 13.08
N SER A 69 -40.73 -69.03 13.36
CA SER A 69 -40.13 -67.75 13.02
C SER A 69 -39.02 -67.41 14.01
N HIS A 70 -37.85 -67.03 13.48
CA HIS A 70 -36.70 -66.60 14.27
C HIS A 70 -36.45 -65.11 14.03
N THR A 71 -36.26 -64.33 15.10
CA THR A 71 -35.82 -62.94 15.01
C THR A 71 -34.31 -62.87 15.11
N VAL A 72 -33.65 -62.39 14.06
CA VAL A 72 -32.21 -62.12 14.06
C VAL A 72 -32.01 -60.62 14.23
N VAL A 73 -31.41 -60.22 15.35
CA VAL A 73 -30.98 -58.82 15.56
C VAL A 73 -29.61 -58.66 14.92
N ILE A 74 -29.53 -57.80 13.91
CA ILE A 74 -28.29 -57.48 13.21
C ILE A 74 -27.79 -56.12 13.72
N THR A 75 -26.52 -56.05 14.12
CA THR A 75 -25.88 -54.78 14.51
C THR A 75 -25.56 -53.97 13.25
N THR A 76 -26.06 -52.75 13.17
CA THR A 76 -25.71 -51.78 12.10
C THR A 76 -24.39 -51.07 12.43
N PRO A 77 -23.65 -50.59 11.42
CA PRO A 77 -22.49 -49.74 11.69
C PRO A 77 -22.92 -48.52 12.48
N LYS A 78 -22.12 -48.15 13.49
CA LYS A 78 -22.37 -46.95 14.26
C LYS A 78 -21.99 -45.72 13.45
N ASN A 79 -22.79 -44.66 13.59
CA ASN A 79 -22.43 -43.33 13.15
C ASN A 79 -21.15 -42.86 13.85
N PHE A 80 -20.50 -41.87 13.26
CA PHE A 80 -19.37 -41.18 13.85
C PHE A 80 -19.69 -39.69 14.00
N PHE A 81 -18.78 -38.93 14.61
CA PHE A 81 -18.98 -37.51 14.86
C PHE A 81 -17.98 -36.67 14.07
N ILE A 82 -18.43 -35.52 13.58
CA ILE A 82 -17.53 -34.45 13.14
C ILE A 82 -17.63 -33.34 14.17
N ARG A 83 -16.50 -33.10 14.85
CA ARG A 83 -16.37 -32.00 15.80
C ARG A 83 -15.42 -30.95 15.26
N VAL A 84 -15.95 -29.77 14.98
CA VAL A 84 -15.22 -28.64 14.40
C VAL A 84 -15.41 -27.41 15.28
N ARG A 85 -14.31 -26.77 15.68
CA ARG A 85 -14.36 -25.45 16.33
C ARG A 85 -14.13 -24.37 15.30
N LEU A 86 -15.03 -23.42 15.23
CA LEU A 86 -14.90 -22.24 14.41
C LEU A 86 -14.30 -21.11 15.26
N ILE A 87 -13.21 -20.54 14.76
CA ILE A 87 -12.58 -19.35 15.36
C ILE A 87 -12.53 -18.20 14.36
N ASP A 88 -12.50 -16.98 14.89
CA ASP A 88 -12.30 -15.75 14.14
C ASP A 88 -10.80 -15.43 13.96
N GLU A 89 -10.51 -14.26 13.39
CA GLU A 89 -9.16 -13.76 13.15
C GLU A 89 -8.36 -13.53 14.44
N ASP A 90 -9.03 -13.29 15.57
CA ASP A 90 -8.44 -13.06 16.89
C ASP A 90 -8.25 -14.39 17.67
N CYS A 91 -8.42 -15.52 16.98
CA CYS A 91 -8.48 -16.86 17.56
C CYS A 91 -9.59 -17.02 18.60
N GLN A 92 -10.64 -16.20 18.58
CA GLN A 92 -11.75 -16.31 19.50
C GLN A 92 -12.81 -17.27 18.96
N PRO A 93 -13.47 -18.05 19.82
CA PRO A 93 -14.55 -18.93 19.40
C PRO A 93 -15.73 -18.17 18.81
N ILE A 94 -16.27 -18.68 17.70
CA ILE A 94 -17.47 -18.13 17.06
C ILE A 94 -18.69 -18.81 17.67
N CYS A 95 -19.17 -18.25 18.77
CA CYS A 95 -20.23 -18.85 19.60
C CYS A 95 -21.63 -18.63 19.03
N GLN A 96 -22.55 -19.58 19.32
CA GLN A 96 -23.99 -19.46 19.06
C GLN A 96 -24.32 -19.11 17.59
N ARG A 97 -23.45 -19.51 16.67
CA ARG A 97 -23.54 -19.14 15.27
C ARG A 97 -24.34 -20.16 14.48
N LYS A 98 -25.43 -19.70 13.87
CA LYS A 98 -26.23 -20.51 12.95
C LYS A 98 -25.39 -21.00 11.77
N TYR A 99 -25.57 -22.26 11.42
CA TYR A 99 -24.97 -22.88 10.25
C TYR A 99 -25.95 -23.86 9.60
N THR A 100 -25.65 -24.24 8.36
CA THR A 100 -26.32 -25.31 7.62
C THR A 100 -25.28 -26.29 7.11
N LEU A 101 -25.55 -27.58 7.24
CA LEU A 101 -24.67 -28.67 6.80
C LEU A 101 -25.39 -29.57 5.80
N LYS A 102 -24.69 -29.97 4.73
CA LYS A 102 -25.13 -31.04 3.82
C LYS A 102 -24.10 -32.17 3.82
N LEU A 103 -24.54 -33.41 4.03
CA LEU A 103 -23.69 -34.59 4.18
C LEU A 103 -23.76 -35.45 2.90
N PHE A 104 -22.61 -35.71 2.28
CA PHE A 104 -22.51 -36.47 1.03
C PHE A 104 -21.83 -37.83 1.28
N GLY A 105 -22.49 -38.90 0.84
CA GLY A 105 -21.95 -40.26 0.84
C GLY A 105 -20.83 -40.45 -0.20
N VAL A 106 -20.11 -41.56 -0.11
CA VAL A 106 -19.04 -41.92 -1.08
C VAL A 106 -19.57 -42.11 -2.51
N ASP A 107 -20.82 -42.57 -2.67
CA ASP A 107 -21.42 -42.91 -3.98
C ASP A 107 -22.55 -41.96 -4.44
N ASP A 108 -22.95 -40.99 -3.61
CA ASP A 108 -24.14 -40.13 -3.81
C ASP A 108 -23.79 -38.69 -4.26
N CYS A 109 -22.79 -38.54 -5.13
CA CYS A 109 -22.33 -37.23 -5.59
C CYS A 109 -23.39 -36.47 -6.43
N ASP A 110 -24.38 -37.17 -6.98
CA ASP A 110 -25.36 -36.63 -7.93
C ASP A 110 -26.74 -36.32 -7.32
N VAL A 111 -26.96 -36.63 -6.04
CA VAL A 111 -28.20 -36.34 -5.31
C VAL A 111 -27.92 -35.29 -4.23
N GLU A 112 -28.56 -34.13 -4.32
CA GLU A 112 -28.44 -33.07 -3.30
C GLU A 112 -29.10 -33.53 -1.98
N PRO A 113 -28.33 -33.69 -0.89
CA PRO A 113 -28.89 -34.08 0.41
C PRO A 113 -29.65 -32.92 1.05
N GLU A 114 -30.64 -33.26 1.88
CA GLU A 114 -31.40 -32.28 2.65
C GLU A 114 -30.47 -31.49 3.60
N PRO A 115 -30.62 -30.16 3.66
CA PRO A 115 -29.83 -29.32 4.56
C PRO A 115 -30.22 -29.56 6.03
N SER A 116 -29.22 -29.75 6.87
CA SER A 116 -29.38 -29.85 8.33
C SER A 116 -28.94 -28.53 9.00
N PRO A 117 -29.85 -27.75 9.58
CA PRO A 117 -29.51 -26.53 10.30
C PRO A 117 -28.96 -26.83 11.71
N GLY A 118 -28.07 -25.97 12.20
CA GLY A 118 -27.53 -26.05 13.56
C GLY A 118 -27.01 -24.70 14.06
N ALA A 119 -26.44 -24.70 15.26
CA ALA A 119 -25.70 -23.56 15.80
C ALA A 119 -24.46 -24.04 16.57
N THR A 120 -23.36 -23.29 16.51
CA THR A 120 -22.18 -23.56 17.33
C THR A 120 -22.47 -23.32 18.82
N ASP A 121 -21.79 -24.03 19.71
CA ASP A 121 -21.93 -23.85 21.15
C ASP A 121 -21.15 -22.63 21.69
N ASP A 122 -21.09 -22.48 23.02
CA ASP A 122 -20.37 -21.39 23.69
C ASP A 122 -18.84 -21.47 23.53
N ALA A 123 -18.32 -22.61 23.07
CA ALA A 123 -16.91 -22.80 22.73
C ALA A 123 -16.67 -22.74 21.21
N GLY A 124 -17.66 -22.29 20.44
CA GLY A 124 -17.62 -22.18 18.97
C GLY A 124 -17.58 -23.53 18.26
N ILE A 125 -18.00 -24.60 18.93
CA ILE A 125 -17.95 -25.97 18.41
C ILE A 125 -19.29 -26.33 17.76
N LEU A 126 -19.21 -26.90 16.55
CA LEU A 126 -20.27 -27.72 15.99
C LEU A 126 -19.90 -29.19 16.14
N ASP A 127 -20.82 -29.97 16.71
CA ASP A 127 -20.66 -31.40 16.97
C ASP A 127 -21.83 -32.14 16.33
N VAL A 128 -21.56 -32.83 15.22
CA VAL A 128 -22.59 -33.40 14.37
C VAL A 128 -22.36 -34.90 14.24
N GLU A 129 -23.41 -35.68 14.51
CA GLU A 129 -23.45 -37.10 14.21
C GLU A 129 -23.65 -37.33 12.71
N VAL A 130 -22.85 -38.21 12.13
CA VAL A 130 -22.70 -38.38 10.70
C VAL A 130 -22.84 -39.85 10.31
N PRO A 131 -23.62 -40.17 9.26
CA PRO A 131 -23.76 -41.52 8.75
C PRO A 131 -22.42 -42.14 8.33
N PRO A 132 -22.26 -43.46 8.50
CA PRO A 132 -20.98 -44.16 8.34
C PRO A 132 -20.37 -44.05 6.93
N GLU A 133 -21.19 -43.87 5.90
CA GLU A 133 -20.81 -43.71 4.49
C GLU A 133 -20.43 -42.27 4.08
N THR A 134 -20.49 -41.29 4.99
CA THR A 134 -20.23 -39.89 4.63
C THR A 134 -18.74 -39.62 4.46
N SER A 135 -18.36 -38.98 3.34
CA SER A 135 -16.96 -38.62 3.04
C SER A 135 -16.74 -37.11 2.89
N VAL A 136 -17.78 -36.36 2.53
CA VAL A 136 -17.73 -34.91 2.37
C VAL A 136 -18.91 -34.26 3.06
N ALA A 137 -18.68 -33.14 3.73
CA ALA A 137 -19.75 -32.26 4.19
C ALA A 137 -19.57 -30.85 3.62
N ARG A 138 -20.65 -30.18 3.22
CA ARG A 138 -20.63 -28.76 2.85
C ARG A 138 -21.22 -27.94 3.98
N LEU A 139 -20.48 -26.95 4.45
CA LEU A 139 -20.82 -26.12 5.60
C LEU A 139 -21.06 -24.67 5.15
N TRP A 140 -22.22 -24.13 5.52
CA TRP A 140 -22.58 -22.73 5.38
C TRP A 140 -22.70 -22.12 6.78
N VAL A 141 -21.85 -21.16 7.12
CA VAL A 141 -21.90 -20.43 8.39
C VAL A 141 -22.53 -19.06 8.13
N ALA A 142 -23.56 -18.73 8.89
CA ALA A 142 -24.26 -17.46 8.72
C ALA A 142 -23.34 -16.26 8.96
N GLY A 143 -23.54 -15.18 8.20
CA GLY A 143 -22.91 -13.90 8.46
C GLY A 143 -23.35 -13.33 9.81
N HIS A 144 -22.61 -12.35 10.32
CA HIS A 144 -23.00 -11.66 11.55
C HIS A 144 -22.38 -10.28 11.63
N GLU A 145 -22.96 -9.46 12.50
CA GLU A 145 -22.39 -8.18 12.89
C GLU A 145 -21.83 -8.32 14.30
N ALA A 146 -20.55 -8.01 14.47
CA ALA A 146 -19.89 -7.96 15.77
C ALA A 146 -19.07 -6.68 15.87
N ALA A 147 -19.29 -5.91 16.94
CA ALA A 147 -18.53 -4.70 17.25
C ALA A 147 -18.26 -3.81 16.02
N ASP A 148 -19.34 -3.49 15.29
CA ASP A 148 -19.34 -2.63 14.11
C ASP A 148 -18.62 -3.19 12.85
N ILE A 149 -18.34 -4.49 12.82
CA ILE A 149 -17.81 -5.22 11.65
C ILE A 149 -18.86 -6.23 11.17
N THR A 150 -19.25 -6.12 9.89
CA THR A 150 -20.11 -7.11 9.22
C THR A 150 -19.25 -8.21 8.60
N TYR A 151 -19.37 -9.42 9.14
CA TYR A 151 -18.76 -10.59 8.56
C TYR A 151 -19.76 -11.27 7.60
N PRO A 152 -19.37 -11.53 6.35
CA PRO A 152 -20.23 -12.22 5.40
C PRO A 152 -20.43 -13.68 5.80
N GLU A 153 -21.40 -14.33 5.13
CA GLU A 153 -21.54 -15.77 5.17
C GLU A 153 -20.24 -16.45 4.71
N TYR A 154 -19.95 -17.60 5.32
CA TYR A 154 -18.77 -18.40 4.99
C TYR A 154 -19.19 -19.77 4.48
N HIS A 155 -18.65 -20.17 3.33
CA HIS A 155 -18.96 -21.43 2.66
C HIS A 155 -17.69 -22.27 2.56
N CYS A 156 -17.72 -23.53 2.98
CA CYS A 156 -16.58 -24.44 2.82
C CYS A 156 -16.99 -25.90 2.62
N ASN A 157 -16.07 -26.69 2.06
CA ASN A 157 -16.13 -28.14 2.02
C ASN A 157 -15.28 -28.72 3.16
N LEU A 158 -15.79 -29.76 3.82
CA LEU A 158 -15.09 -30.57 4.81
C LEU A 158 -14.90 -31.97 4.21
N HIS A 159 -13.66 -32.32 3.89
CA HIS A 159 -13.29 -33.68 3.51
C HIS A 159 -12.96 -34.49 4.77
N ILE A 160 -13.81 -35.48 5.06
CA ILE A 160 -13.83 -36.22 6.32
C ILE A 160 -12.94 -37.46 6.19
N GLY A 161 -12.01 -37.63 7.12
CA GLY A 161 -11.05 -38.76 7.07
C GLY A 161 -9.88 -38.51 6.12
N HIS A 162 -9.79 -37.32 5.52
CA HIS A 162 -8.68 -36.92 4.65
C HIS A 162 -7.57 -36.14 5.37
N LEU A 163 -7.64 -35.99 6.70
CA LEU A 163 -6.58 -35.33 7.46
C LEU A 163 -5.43 -36.31 7.68
N ASP A 164 -4.26 -36.00 7.14
CA ASP A 164 -3.05 -36.81 7.28
C ASP A 164 -2.41 -36.61 8.68
N PRO A 165 -1.59 -37.56 9.16
CA PRO A 165 -0.89 -37.43 10.43
C PRO A 165 0.01 -36.18 10.47
N TYR A 166 0.06 -35.49 11.62
CA TYR A 166 0.81 -34.23 11.79
C TYR A 166 2.34 -34.36 11.67
N VAL A 167 2.85 -35.60 11.67
CA VAL A 167 4.27 -35.91 11.45
C VAL A 167 4.63 -35.98 9.96
N GLU A 168 3.63 -36.05 9.09
CA GLU A 168 3.78 -36.05 7.65
C GLU A 168 3.58 -34.62 7.12
N VAL A 169 4.38 -34.23 6.12
CA VAL A 169 4.32 -32.88 5.52
C VAL A 169 2.91 -32.48 5.05
N PRO A 170 2.14 -33.34 4.37
CA PRO A 170 0.73 -33.04 4.04
C PRO A 170 -0.12 -32.75 5.28
N GLY A 171 0.05 -33.51 6.37
CA GLY A 171 -0.72 -33.32 7.59
C GLY A 171 -0.38 -32.00 8.32
N ILE A 172 0.86 -31.51 8.20
CA ILE A 172 1.25 -30.18 8.66
C ILE A 172 0.56 -29.09 7.83
N LYS A 173 0.64 -29.19 6.49
CA LYS A 173 0.01 -28.25 5.55
C LYS A 173 -1.49 -28.12 5.78
N GLN A 174 -2.18 -29.25 5.98
CA GLN A 174 -3.62 -29.29 6.19
C GLN A 174 -4.05 -28.59 7.49
N ARG A 175 -3.29 -28.77 8.57
CA ARG A 175 -3.54 -28.07 9.85
C ARG A 175 -3.30 -26.58 9.73
N LEU A 176 -2.19 -26.19 9.10
CA LEU A 176 -1.90 -24.78 8.83
C LEU A 176 -2.94 -24.15 7.91
N PHE A 177 -3.48 -24.90 6.94
CA PHE A 177 -4.57 -24.44 6.08
C PHE A 177 -5.85 -24.21 6.88
N ASN A 178 -6.24 -25.17 7.72
CA ASN A 178 -7.42 -25.03 8.58
C ASN A 178 -7.29 -23.84 9.54
N LEU A 179 -6.09 -23.55 10.03
CA LEU A 179 -5.82 -22.38 10.88
C LEU A 179 -5.59 -21.08 10.10
N GLY A 180 -5.63 -21.10 8.77
CA GLY A 180 -5.47 -19.91 7.93
C GLY A 180 -4.04 -19.38 7.82
N TYR A 181 -3.02 -20.23 7.96
CA TYR A 181 -1.60 -19.90 7.76
C TYR A 181 -1.04 -20.38 6.42
N TYR A 182 -1.63 -21.42 5.82
CA TYR A 182 -1.17 -22.01 4.56
C TYR A 182 -2.28 -22.02 3.51
N PHE A 183 -1.96 -21.70 2.25
CA PHE A 183 -2.95 -21.59 1.17
C PHE A 183 -2.52 -22.30 -0.12
N GLY A 184 -1.37 -22.97 -0.11
CA GLY A 184 -0.87 -23.76 -1.23
C GLY A 184 -1.50 -25.15 -1.30
N ASP A 185 -0.99 -25.98 -2.21
CA ASP A 185 -1.43 -27.38 -2.34
C ASP A 185 -1.17 -28.16 -1.04
N GLN A 186 -2.20 -28.82 -0.52
CA GLN A 186 -2.20 -29.54 0.75
C GLN A 186 -1.71 -31.00 0.64
N LEU A 187 -1.62 -31.55 -0.57
CA LEU A 187 -1.40 -32.98 -0.82
C LEU A 187 -0.05 -33.25 -1.51
N GLU A 188 0.34 -32.37 -2.44
CA GLU A 188 1.58 -32.50 -3.19
C GLU A 188 2.75 -31.85 -2.42
N PRO A 189 4.00 -32.15 -2.79
CA PRO A 189 5.14 -31.31 -2.48
C PRO A 189 4.99 -29.98 -3.24
N GLY A 190 4.03 -29.14 -2.82
CA GLY A 190 3.94 -27.75 -3.24
C GLY A 190 5.24 -27.01 -2.97
N VAL A 191 5.35 -25.77 -3.45
CA VAL A 191 6.57 -24.97 -3.32
C VAL A 191 7.01 -24.94 -1.84
N GLN A 192 8.20 -25.47 -1.57
CA GLN A 192 8.72 -25.67 -0.21
C GLN A 192 8.69 -24.37 0.62
N SER A 193 8.76 -23.22 -0.06
CA SER A 193 8.61 -21.88 0.52
C SER A 193 7.33 -21.65 1.29
N ASP A 194 6.20 -22.03 0.71
CA ASP A 194 4.90 -21.60 1.21
C ASP A 194 4.62 -22.26 2.55
N LEU A 195 5.08 -23.50 2.70
CA LEU A 195 5.02 -24.24 3.96
C LEU A 195 5.97 -23.65 5.01
N MET A 196 7.22 -23.33 4.66
CA MET A 196 8.15 -22.69 5.60
C MET A 196 7.58 -21.36 6.12
N ARG A 197 6.98 -20.56 5.23
CA ARG A 197 6.36 -19.28 5.56
C ARG A 197 5.16 -19.45 6.48
N ALA A 198 4.30 -20.42 6.18
CA ALA A 198 3.16 -20.74 7.04
C ALA A 198 3.60 -21.19 8.44
N LEU A 199 4.63 -22.04 8.54
CA LEU A 199 5.18 -22.49 9.83
C LEU A 199 5.82 -21.34 10.61
N PHE A 200 6.55 -20.44 9.92
CA PHE A 200 7.12 -19.26 10.54
C PHE A 200 6.03 -18.33 11.10
N GLU A 201 5.01 -18.02 10.31
CA GLU A 201 3.88 -17.19 10.75
C GLU A 201 3.11 -17.82 11.92
N PHE A 202 2.91 -19.14 11.88
CA PHE A 202 2.31 -19.89 12.99
C PHE A 202 3.14 -19.78 14.28
N ARG A 203 4.46 -20.02 14.21
CA ARG A 203 5.36 -19.91 15.37
C ARG A 203 5.32 -18.52 15.98
N ARG A 204 5.38 -17.48 15.15
CA ARG A 204 5.35 -16.09 15.58
C ARG A 204 4.04 -15.75 16.27
N ALA A 205 2.90 -16.13 15.68
CA ALA A 205 1.58 -15.90 16.24
C ALA A 205 1.37 -16.60 17.60
N HIS A 206 2.16 -17.63 17.89
CA HIS A 206 2.05 -18.42 19.12
C HIS A 206 3.28 -18.35 20.03
N GLY A 207 4.20 -17.39 19.79
CA GLY A 207 5.32 -17.07 20.68
C GLY A 207 6.39 -18.17 20.81
N ILE A 208 6.58 -19.00 19.77
CA ILE A 208 7.48 -20.18 19.82
C ILE A 208 8.93 -19.80 19.50
N ASP A 209 9.18 -18.82 18.62
CA ASP A 209 10.49 -18.23 18.35
C ASP A 209 10.32 -17.03 17.37
N HIS A 210 11.18 -16.01 17.45
CA HIS A 210 11.23 -14.88 16.52
C HIS A 210 12.46 -14.91 15.59
N GLU A 211 13.48 -15.74 15.88
CA GLU A 211 14.71 -15.77 15.09
C GLU A 211 14.66 -16.82 13.96
N ARG A 212 14.77 -16.36 12.71
CA ARG A 212 14.77 -17.24 11.52
C ARG A 212 16.16 -17.65 11.02
N ARG A 213 17.22 -16.86 11.24
CA ARG A 213 18.42 -16.93 10.38
C ARG A 213 19.04 -18.33 10.32
N GLY A 214 18.95 -18.96 9.14
CA GLY A 214 19.65 -20.20 8.80
C GLY A 214 18.83 -21.50 8.85
N ARG A 215 17.57 -21.49 9.27
CA ARG A 215 16.77 -22.74 9.33
C ARG A 215 16.26 -23.18 7.96
N SER A 216 16.57 -24.41 7.58
CA SER A 216 16.04 -25.17 6.44
C SER A 216 14.59 -25.61 6.64
N LEU A 217 13.88 -25.98 5.56
CA LEU A 217 12.54 -26.57 5.66
C LEU A 217 12.51 -27.80 6.58
N THR A 218 13.54 -28.65 6.50
CA THR A 218 13.70 -29.83 7.34
C THR A 218 13.70 -29.48 8.82
N GLU A 219 14.41 -28.43 9.21
CA GLU A 219 14.42 -27.95 10.61
C GLU A 219 13.06 -27.39 11.05
N TYR A 220 12.28 -26.78 10.15
CA TYR A 220 10.93 -26.32 10.46
C TYR A 220 9.92 -27.46 10.63
N VAL A 221 9.93 -28.45 9.74
CA VAL A 221 9.01 -29.61 9.81
C VAL A 221 9.43 -30.65 10.84
N GLN A 222 10.60 -30.50 11.46
CA GLN A 222 11.06 -31.35 12.57
C GLN A 222 11.04 -30.60 13.91
N ASP A 223 10.57 -29.34 13.95
CA ASP A 223 10.47 -28.58 15.19
C ASP A 223 9.35 -29.14 16.07
N ALA A 224 9.75 -29.96 17.04
CA ALA A 224 8.82 -30.67 17.91
C ALA A 224 7.93 -29.74 18.72
N GLU A 225 8.41 -28.56 19.12
CA GLU A 225 7.62 -27.59 19.88
C GLU A 225 6.55 -26.96 19.00
N ALA A 226 6.92 -26.49 17.80
CA ALA A 226 5.99 -25.92 16.84
C ALA A 226 4.92 -26.93 16.40
N LEU A 227 5.32 -28.17 16.08
CA LEU A 227 4.40 -29.22 15.69
C LEU A 227 3.48 -29.66 16.83
N GLN A 228 4.00 -29.75 18.06
CA GLN A 228 3.18 -30.07 19.21
C GLN A 228 2.18 -28.94 19.49
N LYS A 229 2.57 -27.66 19.36
CA LYS A 229 1.66 -26.52 19.50
C LYS A 229 0.60 -26.50 18.38
N LEU A 230 0.99 -26.75 17.14
CA LEU A 230 0.09 -26.86 15.99
C LEU A 230 -0.96 -27.93 16.23
N ARG A 231 -0.51 -29.11 16.68
CA ARG A 231 -1.37 -30.21 17.06
C ARG A 231 -2.27 -29.87 18.26
N LEU A 232 -1.77 -29.18 19.27
CA LEU A 232 -2.56 -28.77 20.43
C LEU A 232 -3.69 -27.81 20.05
N ILE A 233 -3.40 -26.81 19.21
CA ILE A 233 -4.37 -25.79 18.79
C ILE A 233 -5.38 -26.35 17.80
N HIS A 234 -4.92 -27.13 16.82
CA HIS A 234 -5.80 -27.69 15.80
C HIS A 234 -6.58 -28.92 16.30
N ASP A 235 -5.90 -29.89 16.92
CA ASP A 235 -6.48 -31.20 17.30
C ASP A 235 -7.11 -31.20 18.71
N ASN A 236 -6.88 -30.13 19.51
CA ASN A 236 -7.41 -29.92 20.88
C ASN A 236 -7.15 -31.08 21.85
N ILE A 237 -5.88 -31.46 22.00
CA ILE A 237 -5.48 -32.63 22.83
C ILE A 237 -5.45 -32.32 24.34
N ASP A 238 -5.57 -31.05 24.75
CA ASP A 238 -5.56 -30.66 26.17
C ASP A 238 -6.78 -29.80 26.55
N LYS A 239 -7.52 -30.21 27.58
CA LYS A 239 -8.73 -29.52 28.07
C LYS A 239 -8.43 -28.18 28.78
N LYS A 240 -7.15 -27.84 28.97
CA LYS A 240 -6.68 -26.66 29.70
C LYS A 240 -6.33 -25.43 28.84
N PHE A 241 -6.38 -25.53 27.52
CA PHE A 241 -6.01 -24.41 26.66
C PHE A 241 -7.20 -23.44 26.52
N GLU A 242 -7.33 -22.54 27.49
CA GLU A 242 -8.19 -21.35 27.37
C GLU A 242 -7.51 -20.36 26.41
N LEU A 243 -8.14 -20.12 25.26
CA LEU A 243 -7.84 -18.95 24.44
C LEU A 243 -8.22 -17.70 25.26
N ARG A 244 -7.40 -16.64 25.19
CA ARG A 244 -7.59 -15.38 25.93
C ARG A 244 -9.07 -15.02 26.01
N THR A 245 -9.65 -14.99 27.20
CA THR A 245 -11.08 -14.71 27.40
C THR A 245 -11.37 -13.21 27.37
N LYS A 246 -12.62 -12.86 27.08
CA LYS A 246 -13.15 -11.50 26.92
C LYS A 246 -13.06 -10.61 28.17
N ASP A 247 -12.71 -11.14 29.33
CA ASP A 247 -12.77 -10.41 30.61
C ASP A 247 -11.69 -9.31 30.74
N ASP A 248 -10.75 -9.24 29.80
CA ASP A 248 -9.78 -8.14 29.72
C ASP A 248 -10.30 -6.91 28.92
N ALA A 249 -11.51 -6.95 28.36
CA ALA A 249 -12.08 -5.84 27.58
C ALA A 249 -13.55 -5.56 27.96
N GLY A 250 -13.78 -4.47 28.69
CA GLY A 250 -15.05 -4.09 29.31
C GLY A 250 -16.24 -3.87 28.34
N SER A 251 -17.42 -4.27 28.83
CA SER A 251 -18.72 -4.24 28.13
C SER A 251 -19.38 -2.86 28.10
N ASN A 252 -20.15 -2.55 27.05
CA ASN A 252 -21.55 -2.12 27.15
C ASN A 252 -22.26 -2.04 25.79
N SER A 253 -23.51 -2.48 25.77
CA SER A 253 -24.39 -2.62 24.61
C SER A 253 -25.55 -1.62 24.63
N ASN A 254 -26.04 -1.21 23.45
CA ASN A 254 -27.46 -1.25 23.01
C ASN A 254 -27.82 -0.15 22.00
N GLY A 255 -28.45 -0.56 20.88
CA GLY A 255 -29.19 0.33 19.98
C GLY A 255 -29.29 -0.20 18.54
N ALA A 256 -30.25 -1.09 18.27
CA ALA A 256 -30.47 -1.67 16.94
C ALA A 256 -31.18 -0.68 15.98
N ILE A 257 -30.68 -0.56 14.75
CA ILE A 257 -31.40 0.05 13.61
C ILE A 257 -31.25 -0.89 12.41
N THR A 258 -32.37 -1.31 11.84
CA THR A 258 -32.47 -2.22 10.68
C THR A 258 -32.35 -1.43 9.37
N LEU A 259 -31.50 -1.88 8.44
CA LEU A 259 -31.43 -1.40 7.05
C LEU A 259 -31.49 -2.59 6.07
N PRO A 260 -31.94 -2.38 4.81
CA PRO A 260 -32.68 -3.37 4.03
C PRO A 260 -31.81 -4.44 3.36
N THR A 261 -32.38 -5.64 3.30
CA THR A 261 -31.83 -6.84 2.66
C THR A 261 -31.67 -6.65 1.15
N LEU A 262 -30.43 -6.65 0.66
CA LEU A 262 -30.12 -6.83 -0.76
C LEU A 262 -29.94 -8.33 -1.03
N THR A 263 -30.90 -8.93 -1.72
CA THR A 263 -30.83 -10.30 -2.22
C THR A 263 -29.85 -10.33 -3.40
N VAL A 264 -28.64 -10.85 -3.18
CA VAL A 264 -27.68 -11.12 -4.26
C VAL A 264 -28.01 -12.47 -4.87
N THR A 265 -28.50 -12.48 -6.11
CA THR A 265 -28.65 -13.68 -6.91
C THR A 265 -27.28 -14.22 -7.33
N ALA A 266 -27.01 -15.47 -6.94
CA ALA A 266 -25.79 -16.21 -7.21
C ALA A 266 -25.68 -16.62 -8.69
N THR A 267 -24.59 -16.25 -9.36
CA THR A 267 -24.01 -16.99 -10.49
C THR A 267 -22.56 -16.54 -10.77
N SER A 268 -21.60 -17.06 -9.99
CA SER A 268 -20.26 -17.44 -10.47
C SER A 268 -19.64 -18.41 -9.47
N GLN A 269 -18.98 -19.47 -9.93
CA GLN A 269 -18.45 -20.55 -9.08
C GLN A 269 -17.31 -20.04 -8.20
N GLN A 270 -17.62 -19.49 -7.03
CA GLN A 270 -16.68 -19.22 -5.94
C GLN A 270 -15.94 -20.54 -5.62
N ARG A 271 -14.60 -20.56 -5.69
CA ARG A 271 -13.81 -21.76 -5.38
C ARG A 271 -13.91 -21.98 -3.86
N ILE A 272 -14.87 -22.81 -3.46
CA ILE A 272 -15.19 -23.11 -2.06
C ILE A 272 -13.95 -23.71 -1.38
N PRO A 273 -13.43 -23.09 -0.29
CA PRO A 273 -12.31 -23.65 0.49
C PRO A 273 -12.58 -25.09 0.91
N THR A 274 -11.57 -25.95 0.79
CA THR A 274 -11.67 -27.35 1.18
C THR A 274 -10.77 -27.62 2.38
N HIS A 275 -11.41 -27.78 3.54
CA HIS A 275 -10.78 -28.19 4.78
C HIS A 275 -10.75 -29.70 4.89
N ARG A 276 -9.68 -30.23 5.46
CA ARG A 276 -9.55 -31.66 5.76
C ARG A 276 -9.67 -31.86 7.25
N VAL A 277 -10.56 -32.76 7.65
CA VAL A 277 -10.90 -32.96 9.06
C VAL A 277 -10.86 -34.45 9.40
N SER A 278 -10.48 -34.77 10.64
CA SER A 278 -10.53 -36.12 11.16
C SER A 278 -11.88 -36.38 11.85
N PRO A 279 -12.54 -37.52 11.60
CA PRO A 279 -13.75 -37.91 12.31
C PRO A 279 -13.44 -38.40 13.72
N LEU A 280 -14.46 -38.42 14.58
CA LEU A 280 -14.42 -38.92 15.94
C LEU A 280 -15.33 -40.16 16.06
N TYR A 281 -14.74 -41.33 16.33
CA TYR A 281 -15.51 -42.58 16.45
C TYR A 281 -16.07 -42.86 17.84
N ASP A 282 -15.66 -42.09 18.84
CA ASP A 282 -16.18 -42.17 20.21
C ASP A 282 -16.66 -40.78 20.65
N PRO A 283 -17.97 -40.59 20.92
CA PRO A 283 -18.50 -39.28 21.33
C PRO A 283 -17.87 -38.73 22.62
N ALA A 284 -17.30 -39.59 23.48
CA ALA A 284 -16.57 -39.18 24.68
C ALA A 284 -15.14 -38.68 24.40
N GLY A 285 -14.65 -38.85 23.16
CA GLY A 285 -13.32 -38.42 22.76
C GLY A 285 -13.16 -36.90 22.76
N SER A 286 -11.95 -36.40 23.01
CA SER A 286 -11.65 -34.97 23.12
C SER A 286 -11.12 -34.32 21.83
N ALA A 287 -10.93 -35.11 20.77
CA ALA A 287 -10.35 -34.61 19.52
C ALA A 287 -11.28 -33.61 18.83
N LEU A 288 -10.68 -32.59 18.23
CA LEU A 288 -11.35 -31.47 17.58
C LEU A 288 -10.65 -31.15 16.26
N ASN A 289 -11.31 -30.44 15.37
CA ASN A 289 -10.67 -29.79 14.23
C ASN A 289 -10.93 -28.29 14.33
N THR A 290 -9.91 -27.48 14.61
CA THR A 290 -10.06 -26.02 14.67
C THR A 290 -9.92 -25.42 13.28
N ILE A 291 -10.95 -24.70 12.82
CA ILE A 291 -10.98 -23.99 11.54
C ILE A 291 -11.13 -22.50 11.81
N ARG A 292 -10.21 -21.70 11.27
CA ARG A 292 -10.30 -20.25 11.24
C ARG A 292 -11.07 -19.83 9.98
N ILE A 293 -12.28 -19.31 10.15
CA ILE A 293 -13.16 -18.96 9.02
C ILE A 293 -13.05 -17.49 8.57
N TYR A 294 -12.40 -16.65 9.38
CA TYR A 294 -12.06 -15.27 9.02
C TYR A 294 -10.55 -15.08 9.17
N THR A 295 -9.88 -14.76 8.06
CA THR A 295 -8.47 -14.36 8.11
C THR A 295 -8.41 -12.86 8.43
N PRO A 296 -7.46 -12.41 9.26
CA PRO A 296 -7.31 -10.98 9.53
C PRO A 296 -7.16 -10.24 8.20
N PRO A 297 -7.67 -9.00 8.09
CA PRO A 297 -7.50 -8.22 6.87
C PRO A 297 -6.01 -8.13 6.56
N LYS A 298 -5.57 -8.70 5.44
CA LYS A 298 -4.25 -8.41 4.87
C LYS A 298 -4.32 -6.99 4.34
N ILE A 299 -4.03 -5.98 5.14
CA ILE A 299 -4.12 -4.58 4.70
C ILE A 299 -2.98 -4.33 3.71
N ILE A 300 -3.26 -3.83 2.51
CA ILE A 300 -2.26 -3.60 1.46
C ILE A 300 -2.12 -2.11 1.27
N PHE A 301 -0.90 -1.61 1.45
CA PHE A 301 -0.52 -0.22 1.28
C PHE A 301 -0.06 0.02 -0.16
N ASP A 302 -0.73 0.94 -0.82
CA ASP A 302 -0.14 1.69 -1.93
C ASP A 302 0.54 2.92 -1.35
N ALA A 303 1.87 2.88 -1.19
CA ALA A 303 2.61 3.92 -0.48
C ALA A 303 2.87 5.19 -1.33
N HIS A 304 2.37 5.25 -2.56
CA HIS A 304 2.64 6.37 -3.45
C HIS A 304 1.51 6.57 -4.46
N LEU A 305 0.63 7.53 -4.19
CA LEU A 305 -0.45 7.93 -5.10
C LEU A 305 -0.70 9.43 -5.04
N HIS A 306 -1.01 10.02 -6.18
CA HIS A 306 -1.38 11.43 -6.33
C HIS A 306 -2.91 11.63 -6.48
N ILE A 307 -3.51 12.55 -5.72
CA ILE A 307 -4.93 12.97 -5.88
C ILE A 307 -5.10 14.44 -6.27
N GLN A 308 -4.04 15.14 -6.64
CA GLN A 308 -4.13 16.57 -6.94
C GLN A 308 -5.01 16.86 -8.17
N SER A 309 -5.70 17.99 -8.11
CA SER A 309 -6.36 18.59 -9.26
C SER A 309 -5.36 19.02 -10.33
N ASN A 310 -5.74 18.84 -11.60
CA ASN A 310 -4.96 19.35 -12.73
C ASN A 310 -4.91 20.87 -12.79
N ASN A 311 -5.82 21.55 -12.08
CA ASN A 311 -5.77 23.01 -12.01
C ASN A 311 -4.75 23.52 -10.98
N CYS A 312 -4.10 22.62 -10.24
CA CYS A 312 -2.95 22.96 -9.41
C CYS A 312 -1.71 23.20 -10.27
N ALA A 313 -1.56 22.50 -11.41
CA ALA A 313 -0.39 22.59 -12.28
C ALA A 313 -0.53 23.74 -13.31
N PRO A 314 0.16 24.88 -13.14
CA PRO A 314 0.13 26.00 -14.09
C PRO A 314 0.54 25.59 -15.51
N LEU A 315 -0.04 26.29 -16.47
CA LEU A 315 0.31 26.17 -17.89
C LEU A 315 1.80 26.34 -18.20
N PRO A 316 2.59 27.13 -17.44
CA PRO A 316 4.03 27.15 -17.69
C PRO A 316 4.86 26.01 -17.13
N LEU A 317 4.38 25.28 -16.13
CA LEU A 317 4.90 23.94 -15.85
C LEU A 317 4.58 23.01 -17.03
N ALA A 318 3.33 23.00 -17.51
CA ALA A 318 2.92 22.21 -18.68
C ALA A 318 3.71 22.56 -19.96
N ARG A 319 4.01 23.85 -20.18
CA ARG A 319 4.89 24.31 -21.27
C ARG A 319 6.33 23.85 -21.08
N GLY A 320 6.85 23.92 -19.85
CA GLY A 320 8.20 23.43 -19.52
C GLY A 320 8.35 21.96 -19.89
N LEU A 321 7.39 21.14 -19.46
CA LEU A 321 7.28 19.72 -19.79
C LEU A 321 7.21 19.49 -21.31
N ALA A 322 6.36 20.23 -22.03
CA ALA A 322 6.25 20.12 -23.48
C ALA A 322 7.53 20.59 -24.21
N ALA A 323 8.24 21.60 -23.71
CA ALA A 323 9.46 22.14 -24.31
C ALA A 323 10.67 21.23 -24.13
N ASP A 324 10.67 20.37 -23.11
CA ASP A 324 11.66 19.33 -22.93
C ASP A 324 11.46 18.18 -23.93
N LYS A 325 10.20 17.81 -24.21
CA LYS A 325 9.87 16.80 -25.21
C LYS A 325 10.00 17.31 -26.66
N SER A 326 9.50 18.51 -26.96
CA SER A 326 9.60 19.13 -28.30
C SER A 326 9.39 20.66 -28.26
N PRO A 327 10.42 21.47 -28.60
CA PRO A 327 10.31 22.92 -28.62
C PRO A 327 9.24 23.47 -29.59
N GLY A 328 9.04 22.80 -30.73
CA GLY A 328 8.01 23.17 -31.71
C GLY A 328 6.60 22.90 -31.22
N LEU A 329 6.40 21.79 -30.50
CA LEU A 329 5.11 21.40 -29.92
C LEU A 329 4.68 22.34 -28.79
N ALA A 330 5.62 22.72 -27.92
CA ALA A 330 5.39 23.69 -26.85
C ALA A 330 4.90 25.04 -27.38
N ARG A 331 5.36 25.46 -28.57
CA ARG A 331 4.93 26.69 -29.24
C ARG A 331 3.49 26.61 -29.73
N VAL A 332 3.06 25.47 -30.29
CA VAL A 332 1.70 25.25 -30.79
C VAL A 332 0.68 25.19 -29.64
N ILE A 333 1.02 24.48 -28.56
CA ILE A 333 0.21 24.41 -27.34
C ILE A 333 -0.02 25.82 -26.80
N MET A 334 1.07 26.57 -26.58
CA MET A 334 1.00 27.93 -26.02
C MET A 334 0.13 28.88 -26.85
N LEU A 335 0.23 28.84 -28.18
CA LEU A 335 -0.61 29.68 -29.04
C LEU A 335 -2.11 29.36 -28.88
N ASN A 336 -2.50 28.09 -28.82
CA ASN A 336 -3.93 27.73 -28.66
C ASN A 336 -4.47 28.15 -27.28
N PHE A 337 -3.72 27.92 -26.19
CA PHE A 337 -4.15 28.33 -24.85
C PHE A 337 -4.16 29.87 -24.67
N GLN A 338 -3.23 30.57 -25.33
CA GLN A 338 -3.11 32.03 -25.32
C GLN A 338 -4.34 32.73 -25.90
N TYR A 339 -4.94 32.20 -26.96
CA TYR A 339 -5.99 32.90 -27.72
C TYR A 339 -7.41 32.43 -27.44
N THR A 340 -7.61 31.16 -27.02
CA THR A 340 -8.96 30.58 -27.00
C THR A 340 -9.29 29.76 -25.74
N GLY A 341 -8.34 29.61 -24.80
CA GLY A 341 -8.49 28.82 -23.56
C GLY A 341 -8.67 27.31 -23.77
N ARG A 342 -8.64 26.50 -22.70
CA ARG A 342 -8.62 25.02 -22.87
C ARG A 342 -9.88 24.40 -23.50
N LYS A 343 -11.00 25.12 -23.46
CA LYS A 343 -12.32 24.66 -23.94
C LYS A 343 -12.43 24.55 -25.46
N THR A 344 -11.50 25.15 -26.20
CA THR A 344 -11.52 25.26 -27.67
C THR A 344 -10.39 24.47 -28.34
N LEU A 345 -9.59 23.69 -27.59
CA LEU A 345 -8.53 22.86 -28.17
C LEU A 345 -9.10 21.96 -29.27
N ASN A 346 -8.54 22.11 -30.46
CA ASN A 346 -8.69 21.19 -31.58
C ASN A 346 -8.14 19.81 -31.21
N TRP A 347 -8.51 18.78 -31.98
CA TRP A 347 -8.21 17.36 -31.69
C TRP A 347 -6.73 17.10 -31.35
N LEU A 348 -5.80 17.77 -32.04
CA LEU A 348 -4.36 17.62 -31.82
C LEU A 348 -3.91 18.20 -30.46
N GLY A 349 -4.49 19.33 -30.05
CA GLY A 349 -4.23 19.93 -28.75
C GLY A 349 -4.81 19.08 -27.61
N ARG A 350 -6.03 18.54 -27.77
CA ARG A 350 -6.62 17.63 -26.77
C ARG A 350 -5.72 16.43 -26.55
N ARG A 351 -5.22 15.80 -27.62
CA ARG A 351 -4.33 14.64 -27.56
C ARG A 351 -3.01 14.89 -26.80
N VAL A 352 -2.55 16.13 -26.67
CA VAL A 352 -1.34 16.47 -25.91
C VAL A 352 -1.65 16.87 -24.46
N ALA A 353 -2.79 17.53 -24.21
CA ALA A 353 -3.32 17.70 -22.85
C ALA A 353 -3.67 16.35 -22.21
N GLU A 354 -4.06 15.37 -23.03
CA GLU A 354 -4.30 13.99 -22.66
C GLU A 354 -3.03 13.26 -22.15
N ASP A 355 -1.83 13.60 -22.64
CA ASP A 355 -0.54 13.06 -22.18
C ASP A 355 0.02 13.78 -20.94
N LEU A 356 -0.63 14.87 -20.49
CA LEU A 356 -0.34 15.59 -19.24
C LEU A 356 -1.33 15.22 -18.12
N GLY A 357 -2.08 14.14 -18.31
CA GLY A 357 -3.09 13.65 -17.40
C GLY A 357 -4.49 13.79 -17.98
N LYS A 358 -4.99 12.75 -18.65
CA LYS A 358 -6.42 12.57 -18.89
C LYS A 358 -7.14 12.45 -17.55
N ILE A 359 -7.60 13.57 -17.02
CA ILE A 359 -8.82 13.77 -16.21
C ILE A 359 -9.12 15.29 -16.21
N GLY A 360 -10.40 15.64 -16.25
CA GLY A 360 -10.89 17.01 -16.43
C GLY A 360 -10.67 17.97 -15.24
N PRO A 361 -11.45 19.07 -15.17
CA PRO A 361 -11.29 20.19 -14.22
C PRO A 361 -11.63 19.83 -12.76
N GLU A 362 -11.54 18.57 -12.37
CA GLU A 362 -12.07 18.04 -11.12
C GLU A 362 -11.25 18.46 -9.90
N ARG A 363 -11.95 18.77 -8.80
CA ARG A 363 -11.33 19.07 -7.50
C ARG A 363 -10.63 17.85 -6.92
N THR A 364 -9.61 18.12 -6.11
CA THR A 364 -8.82 17.13 -5.37
C THR A 364 -9.67 16.08 -4.62
N ASP A 365 -10.78 16.49 -4.01
CA ASP A 365 -11.66 15.59 -3.25
C ASP A 365 -12.49 14.66 -4.15
N LEU A 366 -12.91 15.11 -5.35
CA LEU A 366 -13.60 14.25 -6.32
C LEU A 366 -12.65 13.24 -6.98
N ILE A 367 -11.37 13.60 -7.14
CA ILE A 367 -10.33 12.67 -7.61
C ILE A 367 -10.16 11.53 -6.61
N ALA A 368 -10.17 11.84 -5.30
CA ALA A 368 -10.14 10.84 -4.25
C ALA A 368 -11.32 9.85 -4.32
N ASP A 369 -12.54 10.31 -4.60
CA ASP A 369 -13.72 9.43 -4.74
C ASP A 369 -13.48 8.35 -5.81
N ARG A 370 -12.86 8.72 -6.94
CA ARG A 370 -12.57 7.77 -8.01
C ARG A 370 -11.41 6.84 -7.72
N VAL A 371 -10.40 7.29 -6.99
CA VAL A 371 -9.33 6.40 -6.50
C VAL A 371 -9.94 5.34 -5.60
N ILE A 372 -10.90 5.71 -4.75
CA ILE A 372 -11.64 4.76 -3.93
C ILE A 372 -12.50 3.85 -4.80
N ASP A 373 -13.25 4.37 -5.77
CA ASP A 373 -14.03 3.54 -6.69
C ASP A 373 -13.14 2.55 -7.46
N ASP A 374 -12.00 2.98 -8.00
CA ASP A 374 -11.09 2.11 -8.74
C ASP A 374 -10.38 1.08 -7.85
N SER A 375 -10.14 1.41 -6.57
CA SER A 375 -9.52 0.49 -5.60
C SER A 375 -10.50 -0.44 -4.89
N THR A 376 -11.81 -0.14 -4.91
CA THR A 376 -12.84 -0.92 -4.19
C THR A 376 -13.91 -1.54 -5.09
N ASN A 377 -14.11 -1.05 -6.32
CA ASN A 377 -15.16 -1.52 -7.21
C ASN A 377 -14.69 -2.70 -8.06
N PHE A 378 -14.65 -3.87 -7.42
CA PHE A 378 -14.34 -5.11 -8.09
C PHE A 378 -15.45 -5.61 -9.04
N ALA A 379 -16.63 -4.97 -9.08
CA ALA A 379 -17.74 -5.41 -9.93
C ALA A 379 -17.50 -5.19 -11.44
N ARG A 380 -16.46 -4.44 -11.82
CA ARG A 380 -16.04 -4.26 -13.23
C ARG A 380 -15.26 -5.45 -13.79
N PHE A 381 -14.90 -6.42 -12.94
CA PHE A 381 -14.04 -7.55 -13.30
C PHE A 381 -14.85 -8.80 -13.63
N GLY A 382 -14.31 -9.64 -14.51
CA GLY A 382 -14.85 -10.97 -14.72
C GLY A 382 -14.76 -11.78 -13.42
N ALA A 383 -15.71 -12.68 -13.19
CA ALA A 383 -15.74 -13.51 -11.97
C ALA A 383 -14.43 -14.27 -11.70
N ASN A 384 -13.64 -14.55 -12.74
CA ASN A 384 -12.36 -15.24 -12.65
C ASN A 384 -11.20 -14.36 -12.12
N GLU A 385 -11.24 -13.05 -12.34
CA GLU A 385 -10.18 -12.10 -11.93
C GLU A 385 -10.35 -11.74 -10.45
N LEU A 386 -11.58 -11.42 -10.06
CA LEU A 386 -12.02 -11.25 -8.68
C LEU A 386 -11.62 -12.44 -7.80
N GLN A 387 -11.88 -13.64 -8.29
CA GLN A 387 -11.54 -14.88 -7.60
C GLN A 387 -10.04 -15.11 -7.47
N GLN A 388 -9.22 -14.64 -8.43
CA GLN A 388 -7.76 -14.70 -8.34
C GLN A 388 -7.22 -13.71 -7.31
N LEU A 389 -7.77 -12.49 -7.24
CA LEU A 389 -7.38 -11.47 -6.26
C LEU A 389 -7.75 -11.89 -4.82
N GLU A 390 -8.95 -12.47 -4.64
CA GLU A 390 -9.37 -13.06 -3.36
C GLU A 390 -8.54 -14.30 -2.98
N GLN A 391 -8.18 -15.16 -3.94
CA GLN A 391 -7.27 -16.30 -3.72
C GLN A 391 -5.84 -15.84 -3.34
N ARG A 392 -5.36 -14.74 -3.92
CA ARG A 392 -4.10 -14.07 -3.54
C ARG A 392 -4.22 -13.28 -2.23
N GLN A 393 -5.43 -13.16 -1.69
CA GLN A 393 -5.78 -12.42 -0.48
C GLN A 393 -5.31 -10.96 -0.54
N ILE A 394 -5.50 -10.34 -1.70
CA ILE A 394 -5.31 -8.90 -1.86
C ILE A 394 -6.45 -8.22 -1.08
N ALA A 395 -6.07 -7.30 -0.20
CA ALA A 395 -6.84 -6.75 0.92
C ALA A 395 -8.32 -6.43 0.64
N ARG A 396 -9.17 -6.67 1.65
CA ARG A 396 -10.49 -6.02 1.80
C ARG A 396 -10.41 -4.54 2.23
N MET A 397 -9.20 -4.04 2.47
CA MET A 397 -8.87 -2.64 2.77
C MET A 397 -7.50 -2.29 2.18
N ALA A 398 -7.47 -1.61 1.04
CA ALA A 398 -6.25 -0.97 0.56
C ALA A 398 -6.11 0.40 1.24
N SER A 399 -5.00 0.62 1.93
CA SER A 399 -4.62 1.94 2.44
C SER A 399 -3.73 2.61 1.41
N ILE A 400 -3.97 3.88 1.13
CA ILE A 400 -3.29 4.61 0.07
C ILE A 400 -2.61 5.80 0.70
N VAL A 401 -1.29 5.87 0.61
CA VAL A 401 -0.53 7.05 1.00
C VAL A 401 -0.66 8.08 -0.12
N VAL A 402 -1.32 9.18 0.23
CA VAL A 402 -1.72 10.22 -0.70
C VAL A 402 -0.71 11.36 -0.69
N LEU A 403 -0.31 11.77 -1.87
CA LEU A 403 0.71 12.78 -2.13
C LEU A 403 0.04 14.01 -2.76
N PRO A 404 -0.38 15.01 -1.97
CA PRO A 404 -0.84 16.28 -2.52
C PRO A 404 0.33 17.08 -3.10
N MET A 405 -0.01 18.06 -3.94
CA MET A 405 0.95 18.88 -4.66
C MET A 405 0.72 20.38 -4.41
N ASP A 406 1.53 21.02 -3.56
CA ASP A 406 1.57 22.47 -3.52
C ASP A 406 2.31 22.97 -4.76
N MET A 407 1.56 23.32 -5.80
CA MET A 407 2.12 23.92 -7.02
C MET A 407 1.99 25.45 -7.04
N ASP A 408 1.47 26.04 -5.98
CA ASP A 408 1.07 27.45 -5.93
C ASP A 408 2.28 28.38 -6.04
N LEU A 409 3.40 28.05 -5.38
CA LEU A 409 4.67 28.79 -5.57
C LEU A 409 5.38 28.49 -6.90
N ALA A 410 4.97 27.45 -7.63
CA ALA A 410 5.36 27.29 -9.03
C ALA A 410 4.33 27.93 -10.00
N HIS A 411 3.21 28.44 -9.49
CA HIS A 411 2.13 29.09 -10.22
C HIS A 411 2.30 30.61 -10.19
N PHE A 412 2.00 31.30 -11.30
CA PHE A 412 2.17 32.76 -11.36
C PHE A 412 1.27 33.52 -10.40
N GLU A 413 0.10 32.98 -10.05
CA GLU A 413 -0.78 33.61 -9.04
C GLU A 413 -0.13 33.57 -7.65
N GLY A 414 0.54 32.46 -7.27
CA GLY A 414 1.05 32.26 -5.92
C GLY A 414 2.16 33.23 -5.53
N TYR A 415 2.85 33.83 -6.52
CA TYR A 415 3.91 34.82 -6.28
C TYR A 415 3.80 36.07 -7.17
N TYR A 416 2.67 36.23 -7.87
CA TYR A 416 2.39 37.35 -8.80
C TYR A 416 3.37 37.50 -9.97
N GLY A 417 4.08 36.44 -10.37
CA GLY A 417 5.02 36.46 -11.51
C GLY A 417 6.45 36.95 -11.19
N GLU A 418 6.76 37.23 -9.92
CA GLU A 418 8.11 37.51 -9.39
C GLU A 418 8.98 36.29 -9.03
N PRO A 419 10.14 36.05 -9.69
CA PRO A 419 11.07 34.98 -9.32
C PRO A 419 11.34 34.82 -7.82
N ILE A 420 11.23 33.58 -7.33
CA ILE A 420 11.36 33.31 -5.88
C ILE A 420 12.80 33.49 -5.38
N TYR A 421 13.79 33.27 -6.25
CA TYR A 421 15.19 33.57 -5.96
C TYR A 421 15.74 34.58 -6.96
N TYR A 422 16.57 35.49 -6.43
CA TYR A 422 17.19 36.58 -7.19
C TYR A 422 18.70 36.38 -7.19
N THR A 423 19.35 36.56 -8.35
CA THR A 423 20.81 36.44 -8.45
C THR A 423 21.52 37.73 -8.87
N ARG A 424 20.84 38.76 -9.43
CA ARG A 424 21.41 40.07 -9.85
C ARG A 424 20.38 41.21 -9.98
N ASP A 425 20.86 42.46 -10.09
CA ASP A 425 20.10 43.70 -10.36
C ASP A 425 19.23 43.63 -11.64
N ARG A 426 18.03 44.23 -11.65
CA ARG A 426 17.10 44.19 -12.80
C ARG A 426 16.97 45.51 -13.59
N ARG A 427 16.75 45.36 -14.89
CA ARG A 427 16.16 46.37 -15.80
C ARG A 427 14.86 45.82 -16.38
N PHE A 428 13.84 46.64 -16.53
CA PHE A 428 12.55 46.24 -17.10
C PHE A 428 12.17 47.13 -18.29
N THR A 429 11.63 46.54 -19.35
CA THR A 429 11.13 47.27 -20.51
C THR A 429 9.62 47.07 -20.61
N VAL A 430 8.86 48.16 -20.59
CA VAL A 430 7.40 48.12 -20.72
C VAL A 430 7.06 48.24 -22.20
N ILE A 431 6.31 47.26 -22.72
CA ILE A 431 5.85 47.25 -24.12
C ILE A 431 4.35 47.52 -24.12
N THR A 432 3.94 48.65 -24.69
CA THR A 432 2.51 48.96 -24.94
C THR A 432 2.11 48.58 -26.37
N PRO A 433 0.84 48.23 -26.64
CA PRO A 433 0.39 47.82 -27.98
C PRO A 433 0.51 48.89 -29.08
N THR A 434 0.77 50.16 -28.74
CA THR A 434 0.63 51.28 -29.69
C THR A 434 1.81 52.27 -29.73
N ASP A 435 2.96 51.99 -29.10
CA ASP A 435 4.13 52.90 -29.15
C ASP A 435 5.47 52.17 -28.87
N PRO A 436 6.63 52.75 -29.22
CA PRO A 436 7.93 52.05 -29.13
C PRO A 436 8.30 51.67 -27.69
N PRO A 437 9.05 50.58 -27.49
CA PRO A 437 9.37 50.04 -26.17
C PRO A 437 10.19 51.03 -25.32
N LEU A 438 9.73 51.31 -24.09
CA LEU A 438 10.42 52.13 -23.11
C LEU A 438 11.15 51.25 -22.09
N THR A 439 12.46 51.40 -21.99
CA THR A 439 13.32 50.68 -21.02
C THR A 439 13.52 51.53 -19.77
N PHE A 440 13.25 50.97 -18.59
CA PHE A 440 13.52 51.58 -17.29
C PHE A 440 14.50 50.72 -16.47
N ILE A 441 15.31 51.37 -15.65
CA ILE A 441 16.13 50.72 -14.62
C ILE A 441 15.40 50.98 -13.30
N LEU A 442 14.87 49.92 -12.68
CA LEU A 442 14.36 50.00 -11.31
C LEU A 442 15.53 49.66 -10.40
N ASP A 443 15.82 50.54 -9.43
CA ASP A 443 16.78 50.26 -8.37
C ASP A 443 16.34 48.97 -7.63
N PRO A 444 17.29 48.14 -7.17
CA PRO A 444 16.99 46.84 -6.61
C PRO A 444 16.03 47.01 -5.43
N LYS A 445 14.81 46.46 -5.55
CA LYS A 445 14.09 46.05 -4.35
C LYS A 445 14.97 45.00 -3.67
N PRO A 446 15.22 45.07 -2.36
CA PRO A 446 15.64 43.86 -1.64
C PRO A 446 14.61 42.79 -2.01
N SER A 447 15.10 41.58 -2.31
CA SER A 447 14.26 40.44 -2.57
C SER A 447 13.10 40.44 -1.57
N ARG A 448 11.87 40.15 -2.00
CA ARG A 448 10.75 39.95 -1.05
C ARG A 448 11.12 38.93 0.05
N LEU A 449 12.17 38.14 -0.20
CA LEU A 449 12.94 37.35 0.75
C LEU A 449 14.36 37.97 0.95
N TYR A 450 14.47 38.92 1.89
CA TYR A 450 15.62 39.32 2.74
C TYR A 450 16.53 40.55 2.45
N ASP A 451 16.78 41.33 3.52
CA ASP A 451 18.08 41.97 3.85
C ASP A 451 18.72 41.20 5.03
N PHE A 452 19.75 40.40 4.75
CA PHE A 452 20.42 39.51 5.72
C PHE A 452 21.58 40.20 6.47
N SER A 453 21.84 41.48 6.19
CA SER A 453 23.04 42.17 6.69
C SER A 453 22.82 42.91 8.01
N GLU A 454 21.59 43.36 8.26
CA GLU A 454 21.27 44.11 9.48
C GLU A 454 20.37 43.26 10.38
N LYS A 455 20.84 42.95 11.59
CA LYS A 455 20.09 42.28 12.65
C LYS A 455 18.90 43.12 13.14
N ARG A 456 17.96 43.53 12.29
CA ARG A 456 16.81 44.35 12.66
C ARG A 456 15.52 43.84 12.04
N ARG A 457 14.46 43.88 12.84
CA ARG A 457 13.09 43.52 12.45
C ARG A 457 12.52 44.57 11.49
N TYR A 458 11.72 44.12 10.53
CA TYR A 458 10.77 44.99 9.83
C TYR A 458 9.96 45.79 10.86
N THR A 459 9.93 47.10 10.71
CA THR A 459 9.07 47.96 11.52
C THR A 459 7.74 48.15 10.81
N ALA A 460 6.64 48.30 11.56
CA ALA A 460 5.30 48.47 11.00
C ALA A 460 5.15 49.73 10.09
N GLU A 461 6.17 50.60 10.08
CA GLU A 461 6.23 51.83 9.29
C GLU A 461 6.72 51.59 7.84
N GLU A 462 7.45 50.49 7.59
CA GLU A 462 8.05 50.20 6.28
C GLU A 462 7.03 49.71 5.22
N PRO A 463 6.03 48.87 5.55
CA PRO A 463 4.91 48.59 4.65
C PRO A 463 4.11 49.86 4.31
N ALA A 464 3.92 50.74 5.30
CA ALA A 464 3.19 52.00 5.13
C ALA A 464 3.94 52.99 4.22
N ALA A 465 5.28 53.02 4.30
CA ALA A 465 6.13 53.80 3.40
C ALA A 465 6.12 53.24 1.96
N GLY A 466 6.07 51.91 1.81
CA GLY A 466 5.89 51.24 0.52
C GLY A 466 4.54 51.57 -0.13
N GLU A 467 3.45 51.49 0.62
CA GLU A 467 2.11 51.88 0.14
C GLU A 467 2.00 53.39 -0.13
N ALA A 468 2.75 54.23 0.59
CA ALA A 468 2.79 55.67 0.35
C ALA A 468 3.57 56.01 -0.93
N ALA A 469 4.65 55.29 -1.21
CA ALA A 469 5.40 55.40 -2.46
C ALA A 469 4.58 54.86 -3.66
N GLU A 470 3.87 53.76 -3.51
CA GLU A 470 2.92 53.25 -4.52
C GLU A 470 1.79 54.24 -4.80
N ARG A 471 1.23 54.88 -3.75
CA ARG A 471 0.23 55.94 -3.91
C ARG A 471 0.79 57.17 -4.63
N ALA A 472 2.00 57.62 -4.28
CA ALA A 472 2.63 58.76 -4.92
C ALA A 472 2.94 58.52 -6.40
N VAL A 473 3.37 57.30 -6.74
CA VAL A 473 3.59 56.88 -8.14
C VAL A 473 2.24 56.76 -8.87
N ALA A 474 1.22 56.14 -8.26
CA ALA A 474 -0.11 56.08 -8.86
C ALA A 474 -0.74 57.47 -9.11
N ASP A 475 -0.48 58.44 -8.22
CA ASP A 475 -0.99 59.81 -8.33
C ASP A 475 -0.26 60.65 -9.40
N ASP A 476 1.06 60.48 -9.60
CA ASP A 476 1.80 61.10 -10.73
C ASP A 476 1.32 60.57 -12.09
N PHE A 477 0.93 59.30 -12.17
CA PHE A 477 0.38 58.70 -13.39
C PHE A 477 -1.07 59.13 -13.67
N ARG A 478 -1.91 59.25 -12.64
CA ARG A 478 -3.27 59.84 -12.76
C ARG A 478 -3.21 61.28 -13.26
N ALA A 479 -2.23 62.06 -12.82
CA ALA A 479 -2.04 63.45 -13.24
C ALA A 479 -1.63 63.60 -14.72
N ARG A 480 -1.07 62.55 -15.35
CA ARG A 480 -0.62 62.57 -16.76
C ARG A 480 -1.63 61.98 -17.75
N GLY A 481 -2.81 61.59 -17.27
CA GLY A 481 -4.02 61.42 -18.08
C GLY A 481 -4.06 60.26 -19.08
N ASN A 482 -3.08 59.36 -19.15
CA ASN A 482 -3.06 58.29 -20.17
C ASN A 482 -2.33 56.99 -19.80
N ILE A 483 -2.19 56.65 -18.52
CA ILE A 483 -1.58 55.36 -18.13
C ILE A 483 -2.26 54.81 -16.88
N VAL A 484 -2.82 53.60 -17.01
CA VAL A 484 -3.24 52.74 -15.90
C VAL A 484 -1.99 52.00 -15.41
N ILE A 485 -1.49 52.34 -14.22
CA ILE A 485 -0.55 51.45 -13.53
C ILE A 485 -1.39 50.36 -12.87
N GLU A 486 -1.33 49.15 -13.41
CA GLU A 486 -1.72 47.96 -12.67
C GLU A 486 -0.64 46.91 -12.88
N GLU A 487 -0.10 46.37 -11.78
CA GLU A 487 0.68 45.10 -11.78
C GLU A 487 -0.10 43.93 -12.43
N LYS A 488 -1.39 44.14 -12.73
CA LYS A 488 -2.29 43.25 -13.47
C LYS A 488 -3.28 44.09 -14.30
N ALA A 489 -3.03 44.33 -15.58
CA ALA A 489 -4.08 44.92 -16.43
C ALA A 489 -4.94 43.82 -17.08
N GLN A 490 -6.22 43.81 -16.74
CA GLN A 490 -7.23 42.97 -17.40
C GLN A 490 -7.58 43.55 -18.77
N PHE A 491 -7.33 42.80 -19.85
CA PHE A 491 -7.77 43.18 -21.19
C PHE A 491 -8.82 42.18 -21.70
N GLY A 492 -10.10 42.52 -21.54
CA GLY A 492 -11.21 41.68 -21.98
C GLY A 492 -11.14 40.27 -21.37
N SER A 493 -10.95 39.25 -22.22
CA SER A 493 -10.87 37.84 -21.82
C SER A 493 -9.44 37.32 -21.53
N HIS A 494 -8.43 38.19 -21.37
CA HIS A 494 -7.02 37.77 -21.19
C HIS A 494 -6.33 38.49 -20.02
N VAL A 495 -5.34 37.81 -19.44
CA VAL A 495 -4.40 38.23 -18.37
C VAL A 495 -2.97 38.07 -18.94
N TYR A 496 -2.02 38.97 -18.69
CA TYR A 496 -0.64 38.82 -19.18
C TYR A 496 0.41 38.86 -18.07
N PHE A 497 1.61 38.33 -18.36
CA PHE A 497 2.80 38.47 -17.53
C PHE A 497 4.08 38.59 -18.37
N ILE A 498 5.15 39.16 -17.79
CA ILE A 498 6.44 39.37 -18.47
C ILE A 498 7.36 38.18 -18.19
N LYS A 499 7.82 37.50 -19.24
CA LYS A 499 8.88 36.49 -19.15
C LYS A 499 10.22 37.16 -19.47
N HIS A 500 11.13 37.22 -18.49
CA HIS A 500 12.52 37.62 -18.74
C HIS A 500 13.27 36.51 -19.48
N TYR A 501 14.00 36.85 -20.54
CA TYR A 501 15.06 36.00 -21.08
C TYR A 501 16.42 36.54 -20.66
N ASP A 502 17.35 35.60 -20.43
CA ASP A 502 18.81 35.69 -20.52
C ASP A 502 19.45 37.07 -20.27
N ASP A 503 20.41 37.12 -19.34
CA ASP A 503 21.18 38.30 -18.88
C ASP A 503 21.84 39.14 -20.01
N HIS A 504 21.81 38.67 -21.26
CA HIS A 504 22.46 39.27 -22.42
C HIS A 504 21.52 39.94 -23.42
N THR A 505 20.20 39.74 -23.32
CA THR A 505 19.24 40.37 -24.21
C THR A 505 18.09 40.89 -23.35
N ASN A 506 17.96 42.22 -23.25
CA ASN A 506 16.91 42.96 -22.52
C ASN A 506 15.46 42.70 -23.02
N ASP A 507 15.19 41.54 -23.62
CA ASP A 507 13.98 41.21 -24.36
C ASP A 507 13.06 40.34 -23.49
N GLY A 508 12.27 41.02 -22.66
CA GLY A 508 11.19 40.38 -21.92
C GLY A 508 10.03 40.05 -22.87
N THR A 509 9.71 38.78 -23.08
CA THR A 509 8.52 38.41 -23.87
C THR A 509 7.28 38.39 -22.99
N VAL A 510 6.26 39.18 -23.33
CA VAL A 510 4.95 39.13 -22.68
C VAL A 510 4.23 37.84 -23.07
N THR A 511 3.79 37.05 -22.09
CA THR A 511 2.98 35.85 -22.29
C THR A 511 1.55 36.14 -21.83
N TRP A 512 0.58 35.91 -22.71
CA TRP A 512 -0.85 36.09 -22.44
C TRP A 512 -1.47 34.77 -21.96
N LEU A 513 -2.49 34.84 -21.12
CA LEU A 513 -3.29 33.71 -20.67
C LEU A 513 -4.77 34.08 -20.67
N HIS A 514 -5.61 33.21 -21.21
CA HIS A 514 -7.06 33.45 -21.21
C HIS A 514 -7.64 33.43 -19.78
N ARG A 515 -8.58 34.32 -19.47
CA ARG A 515 -9.20 34.50 -18.13
C ARG A 515 -9.87 33.22 -17.62
N ASP A 516 -10.57 32.51 -18.49
CA ASP A 516 -11.20 31.24 -18.11
C ASP A 516 -10.17 30.21 -17.64
N GLU A 517 -8.96 30.24 -18.20
CA GLU A 517 -7.87 29.34 -17.81
C GLU A 517 -7.23 29.78 -16.49
N PHE A 518 -7.08 31.09 -16.31
CA PHE A 518 -6.62 31.69 -15.06
C PHE A 518 -7.55 31.36 -13.87
N ASN A 519 -8.86 31.42 -14.07
CA ASN A 519 -9.86 31.18 -13.02
C ASN A 519 -10.01 29.71 -12.59
N LEU A 520 -9.34 28.78 -13.26
CA LEU A 520 -9.44 27.36 -12.92
C LEU A 520 -8.55 26.97 -11.76
N HIS A 521 -7.54 27.79 -11.41
CA HIS A 521 -6.51 27.47 -10.43
C HIS A 521 -7.07 27.09 -9.05
N GLU A 522 -6.66 25.93 -8.56
CA GLU A 522 -6.95 25.46 -7.19
C GLU A 522 -5.74 25.77 -6.31
N ASN A 523 -5.87 26.80 -5.46
CA ASN A 523 -4.77 27.30 -4.64
C ASN A 523 -4.43 26.34 -3.47
N PHE A 524 -3.29 26.55 -2.83
CA PHE A 524 -2.81 25.70 -1.74
C PHE A 524 -3.82 25.51 -0.58
N PRO A 525 -4.44 26.55 0.01
CA PRO A 525 -5.44 26.37 1.07
C PRO A 525 -6.67 25.53 0.65
N GLU A 526 -7.15 25.69 -0.59
CA GLU A 526 -8.25 24.88 -1.13
C GLU A 526 -7.84 23.41 -1.25
N GLN A 527 -6.64 23.14 -1.77
CA GLN A 527 -6.12 21.77 -1.88
C GLN A 527 -5.96 21.09 -0.51
N VAL A 528 -5.45 21.82 0.50
CA VAL A 528 -5.37 21.32 1.89
C VAL A 528 -6.76 20.96 2.39
N THR A 529 -7.74 21.85 2.20
CA THR A 529 -9.12 21.63 2.63
C THR A 529 -9.75 20.39 1.96
N HIS A 530 -9.60 20.27 0.64
CA HIS A 530 -10.12 19.13 -0.11
C HIS A 530 -9.41 17.81 0.25
N THR A 531 -8.10 17.82 0.45
CA THR A 531 -7.32 16.65 0.89
C THR A 531 -7.79 16.15 2.26
N GLU A 532 -7.95 17.07 3.22
CA GLU A 532 -8.43 16.74 4.56
C GLU A 532 -9.87 16.22 4.54
N THR A 533 -10.72 16.81 3.68
CA THR A 533 -12.11 16.35 3.49
C THR A 533 -12.14 14.93 2.93
N ALA A 534 -11.28 14.62 1.96
CA ALA A 534 -11.14 13.26 1.44
C ALA A 534 -10.68 12.26 2.52
N ALA A 535 -9.73 12.65 3.37
CA ALA A 535 -9.25 11.79 4.47
C ALA A 535 -10.35 11.52 5.53
N VAL A 536 -11.25 12.48 5.80
CA VAL A 536 -12.41 12.26 6.67
C VAL A 536 -13.46 11.37 6.01
N ARG A 537 -13.68 11.48 4.69
CA ARG A 537 -14.62 10.61 3.96
C ARG A 537 -14.15 9.16 3.90
N TYR A 538 -12.84 8.95 3.82
CA TYR A 538 -12.23 7.64 3.62
C TYR A 538 -11.12 7.36 4.64
N PRO A 539 -11.46 7.37 5.94
CA PRO A 539 -10.46 7.26 7.00
C PRO A 539 -9.74 5.92 6.90
N TRP A 540 -8.41 5.95 7.00
CA TRP A 540 -7.53 4.78 6.87
C TRP A 540 -7.51 4.08 5.50
N GLN A 541 -8.35 4.51 4.56
CA GLN A 541 -8.21 4.17 3.15
C GLN A 541 -7.35 5.21 2.44
N LEU A 542 -7.46 6.48 2.81
CA LEU A 542 -6.58 7.56 2.34
C LEU A 542 -5.76 8.09 3.52
N LEU A 543 -4.43 8.11 3.36
CA LEU A 543 -3.46 8.53 4.35
C LEU A 543 -2.60 9.66 3.75
N PRO A 544 -3.00 10.93 3.89
CA PRO A 544 -2.31 12.01 3.21
C PRO A 544 -0.98 12.37 3.89
N LEU A 545 0.00 12.74 3.07
CA LEU A 545 1.18 13.50 3.49
C LEU A 545 0.92 14.99 3.31
N PHE A 546 1.50 15.83 4.17
CA PHE A 546 1.42 17.28 4.01
C PHE A 546 2.48 17.73 3.01
N HIS A 547 2.11 18.46 1.97
CA HIS A 547 3.10 18.99 1.03
C HIS A 547 3.86 20.16 1.67
N TYR A 548 5.17 19.99 1.85
CA TYR A 548 6.04 21.01 2.44
C TYR A 548 6.89 21.67 1.36
N ASP A 549 6.49 22.88 0.95
CA ASP A 549 7.35 23.78 0.18
C ASP A 549 8.09 24.71 1.15
N PRO A 550 9.43 24.57 1.31
CA PRO A 550 10.17 25.35 2.30
C PRO A 550 10.11 26.85 2.05
N ARG A 551 9.88 27.29 0.81
CA ARG A 551 9.81 28.72 0.47
C ARG A 551 8.61 29.39 1.13
N ARG A 552 7.54 28.64 1.43
CA ARG A 552 6.35 29.11 2.15
C ARG A 552 6.58 29.27 3.65
N TRP A 553 7.55 28.58 4.25
CA TRP A 553 7.65 28.40 5.71
C TRP A 553 8.95 28.97 6.30
N GLN A 554 9.19 30.27 6.10
CA GLN A 554 10.46 30.92 6.49
C GLN A 554 10.34 31.90 7.69
N LEU A 555 9.13 32.27 8.11
CA LEU A 555 8.97 33.20 9.24
C LEU A 555 9.30 32.53 10.57
N SER A 556 9.74 33.32 11.55
CA SER A 556 9.88 32.83 12.94
C SER A 556 8.50 32.58 13.56
N SER A 557 8.41 31.65 14.51
CA SER A 557 7.17 31.29 15.22
C SER A 557 6.40 32.47 15.82
N THR A 558 7.09 33.55 16.22
CA THR A 558 6.47 34.74 16.82
C THR A 558 6.06 35.83 15.82
N ALA A 559 6.41 35.68 14.53
CA ALA A 559 6.23 36.70 13.50
C ALA A 559 5.02 36.45 12.59
N ALA A 560 4.51 35.21 12.55
CA ALA A 560 3.26 34.91 11.87
C ALA A 560 2.09 35.44 12.72
N GLY A 561 1.21 36.24 12.11
CA GLY A 561 -0.07 36.58 12.73
C GLY A 561 -0.83 35.31 13.11
N VAL A 562 -1.65 35.39 14.15
CA VAL A 562 -2.52 34.27 14.57
C VAL A 562 -3.61 34.10 13.50
N GLY A 563 -3.34 33.35 12.43
CA GLY A 563 -4.34 33.23 11.37
C GLY A 563 -3.96 32.38 10.16
N GLY A 564 -4.16 31.06 10.26
CA GLY A 564 -4.53 30.18 9.14
C GLY A 564 -3.61 30.10 7.91
N ILE A 565 -4.03 29.30 6.93
CA ILE A 565 -3.46 29.26 5.59
C ILE A 565 -4.25 30.28 4.77
N SER A 566 -3.79 31.53 4.69
CA SER A 566 -4.46 32.61 3.97
C SER A 566 -4.09 32.62 2.48
N ARG A 567 -5.03 33.00 1.62
CA ARG A 567 -4.82 33.16 0.16
C ARG A 567 -3.81 34.26 -0.19
N HIS A 568 -3.52 35.17 0.75
CA HIS A 568 -2.66 36.34 0.54
C HIS A 568 -1.33 36.30 1.31
N ASP A 569 -1.20 35.42 2.30
CA ASP A 569 0.03 35.26 3.08
C ASP A 569 0.94 34.24 2.40
N GLN A 570 1.87 34.73 1.59
CA GLN A 570 2.82 33.89 0.85
C GLN A 570 3.86 33.22 1.77
N LEU A 571 4.01 33.70 3.02
CA LEU A 571 4.98 33.22 3.99
C LEU A 571 4.31 32.97 5.35
N GLY A 572 4.45 31.75 5.87
CA GLY A 572 4.03 31.32 7.20
C GLY A 572 5.22 31.02 8.14
N ALA A 573 4.89 30.75 9.41
CA ALA A 573 5.89 30.32 10.39
C ALA A 573 6.43 28.92 10.05
N TRP A 574 7.74 28.71 10.25
CA TRP A 574 8.42 27.47 9.87
C TRP A 574 7.86 26.21 10.53
N ASP A 575 7.33 26.34 11.75
CA ASP A 575 6.80 25.27 12.59
C ASP A 575 5.29 25.03 12.41
N GLN A 576 4.58 25.94 11.74
CA GLN A 576 3.13 25.83 11.53
C GLN A 576 2.70 24.51 10.88
N PRO A 577 3.39 23.98 9.84
CA PRO A 577 3.01 22.71 9.21
C PRO A 577 2.99 21.52 10.17
N PHE A 578 3.80 21.53 11.23
CA PHE A 578 3.87 20.43 12.18
C PHE A 578 2.54 20.23 12.91
N SER A 579 1.75 21.28 13.13
CA SER A 579 0.40 21.19 13.73
C SER A 579 -0.62 20.38 12.91
N HIS A 580 -0.27 20.03 11.67
CA HIS A 580 -1.08 19.18 10.81
C HIS A 580 -0.68 17.69 10.91
N ILE A 581 0.48 17.38 11.49
CA ILE A 581 1.05 16.02 11.49
C ILE A 581 0.64 15.24 12.74
N ALA A 582 0.22 13.99 12.53
CA ALA A 582 -0.03 13.06 13.62
C ALA A 582 1.30 12.52 14.14
N ILE A 583 1.58 12.76 15.42
CA ILE A 583 2.84 12.38 16.06
C ILE A 583 2.55 11.43 17.21
N ALA A 584 3.26 10.31 17.21
CA ALA A 584 3.23 9.34 18.30
C ALA A 584 3.98 9.89 19.54
N PRO A 585 3.56 9.53 20.77
CA PRO A 585 4.29 9.95 21.96
C PRO A 585 5.69 9.34 21.99
N ARG A 586 6.72 10.18 22.20
CA ARG A 586 8.13 9.76 22.26
C ARG A 586 8.87 10.64 23.25
N ASP A 587 9.31 10.12 24.39
CA ASP A 587 9.99 10.89 25.44
C ASP A 587 11.10 11.81 24.85
N PRO A 588 11.06 13.15 25.06
CA PRO A 588 10.12 13.94 25.89
C PRO A 588 8.90 14.55 25.17
N PHE A 589 8.67 14.23 23.89
CA PHE A 589 7.59 14.73 23.05
C PHE A 589 6.24 14.02 23.34
N PRO A 590 5.17 14.77 23.67
CA PRO A 590 3.85 14.19 23.83
C PRO A 590 3.24 13.79 22.47
N ALA A 591 2.18 12.98 22.50
CA ALA A 591 1.41 12.70 21.31
C ALA A 591 0.78 14.00 20.76
N GLN A 592 0.78 14.15 19.43
CA GLN A 592 0.13 15.29 18.76
C GLN A 592 -0.90 14.78 17.76
N LYS A 593 -2.12 15.30 17.85
CA LYS A 593 -3.17 15.03 16.88
C LYS A 593 -2.81 15.65 15.54
N GLY A 594 -3.15 14.98 14.45
CA GLY A 594 -2.94 15.51 13.11
C GLY A 594 -3.75 14.81 12.06
N ARG A 595 -3.86 15.45 10.90
CA ARG A 595 -4.64 15.00 9.73
C ARG A 595 -3.76 14.39 8.63
N TYR A 596 -2.46 14.33 8.87
CA TYR A 596 -1.45 13.85 7.94
C TYR A 596 -0.46 12.93 8.65
N ILE A 597 0.07 11.95 7.94
CA ILE A 597 0.98 10.93 8.50
C ILE A 597 2.47 11.25 8.29
N GLY A 598 2.78 12.40 7.69
CA GLY A 598 4.15 12.82 7.38
C GLY A 598 4.18 13.95 6.35
N PHE A 599 5.34 14.19 5.75
CA PHE A 599 5.55 15.25 4.76
C PHE A 599 5.86 14.71 3.36
N LYS A 600 5.47 15.46 2.34
CA LYS A 600 5.90 15.29 0.95
C LYS A 600 6.74 16.50 0.54
N MET A 601 7.89 16.26 -0.09
CA MET A 601 8.72 17.28 -0.73
C MET A 601 8.88 16.99 -2.23
N TYR A 602 8.92 18.04 -3.03
CA TYR A 602 9.01 17.98 -4.49
C TYR A 602 10.05 18.99 -5.00
N THR A 603 11.33 18.67 -4.77
CA THR A 603 12.47 19.59 -4.93
C THR A 603 12.69 20.10 -6.36
N SER A 604 12.17 19.38 -7.37
CA SER A 604 12.15 19.83 -8.76
C SER A 604 11.37 21.13 -8.97
N MET A 605 10.56 21.55 -7.99
CA MET A 605 9.92 22.86 -7.95
C MET A 605 10.85 24.05 -7.62
N GLY A 606 12.15 23.81 -7.45
CA GLY A 606 13.15 24.88 -7.41
C GLY A 606 13.74 25.13 -6.04
N TYR A 607 13.89 24.13 -5.19
CA TYR A 607 14.62 24.26 -3.94
C TYR A 607 15.54 23.05 -3.73
N LYS A 608 16.78 23.29 -3.28
CA LYS A 608 17.69 22.18 -2.96
C LYS A 608 17.38 21.63 -1.57
N PRO A 609 17.47 20.31 -1.34
CA PRO A 609 17.36 19.74 0.00
C PRO A 609 18.35 20.37 0.99
N SER A 610 19.56 20.68 0.51
CA SER A 610 20.67 21.22 1.30
C SER A 610 20.77 22.75 1.28
N GLN A 611 19.69 23.48 0.97
CA GLN A 611 19.70 24.94 0.83
C GLN A 611 19.69 25.71 2.18
N TYR A 612 20.44 25.21 3.16
CA TYR A 612 20.68 25.78 4.48
C TYR A 612 22.16 25.60 4.86
N LYS A 613 22.60 26.17 6.00
CA LYS A 613 23.95 25.95 6.50
C LYS A 613 24.14 24.50 6.99
N THR A 614 24.70 23.66 6.12
CA THR A 614 25.07 22.28 6.44
C THR A 614 26.39 22.22 7.23
N SER A 615 26.64 21.12 7.94
CA SER A 615 27.94 20.89 8.61
C SER A 615 29.13 20.87 7.65
N GLN A 616 28.88 20.57 6.37
CA GLN A 616 29.89 20.46 5.31
C GLN A 616 30.09 21.78 4.54
N SER A 617 29.31 22.83 4.84
CA SER A 617 29.38 24.11 4.14
C SER A 617 30.71 24.82 4.41
N LYS A 618 31.54 25.00 3.36
CA LYS A 618 32.86 25.64 3.48
C LYS A 618 32.81 27.18 3.48
N ASP A 619 31.75 27.77 2.92
CA ASP A 619 31.57 29.21 2.78
C ASP A 619 30.21 29.67 3.35
N ASN A 620 30.11 30.95 3.75
CA ASN A 620 28.85 31.59 4.18
C ASN A 620 27.95 32.03 2.99
N GLY A 621 28.00 31.33 1.85
CA GLY A 621 27.22 31.68 0.67
C GLY A 621 25.71 31.76 0.95
N ASP A 622 24.96 32.48 0.12
CA ASP A 622 23.57 32.87 0.34
C ASP A 622 22.68 31.70 0.82
N MET A 623 22.37 31.71 2.11
CA MET A 623 21.52 30.71 2.77
C MET A 623 20.06 31.06 2.50
N LEU A 624 19.56 30.66 1.34
CA LEU A 624 18.24 31.10 0.88
C LEU A 624 17.06 30.46 1.65
N LEU A 625 17.25 29.33 2.34
CA LEU A 625 16.21 28.63 3.11
C LEU A 625 16.71 28.18 4.50
N PRO A 626 17.11 29.10 5.40
CA PRO A 626 17.74 28.75 6.66
C PRO A 626 16.86 27.87 7.57
N ARG A 627 15.52 27.99 7.46
CA ARG A 627 14.56 27.20 8.26
C ARG A 627 14.44 25.74 7.86
N LEU A 628 15.01 25.33 6.71
CA LEU A 628 15.10 23.91 6.36
C LEU A 628 15.86 23.11 7.42
N ARG A 629 16.87 23.70 8.07
CA ARG A 629 17.61 23.03 9.15
C ARG A 629 16.69 22.69 10.33
N ASP A 630 15.90 23.67 10.77
CA ASP A 630 14.98 23.54 11.90
C ASP A 630 13.89 22.48 11.59
N TYR A 631 13.39 22.49 10.35
CA TYR A 631 12.45 21.50 9.83
C TYR A 631 13.00 20.07 9.88
N TYR A 632 14.20 19.83 9.35
CA TYR A 632 14.81 18.49 9.35
C TYR A 632 15.16 18.01 10.77
N ASP A 633 15.64 18.91 11.63
CA ASP A 633 15.94 18.61 13.03
C ASP A 633 14.69 18.11 13.77
N LEU A 634 13.55 18.79 13.59
CA LEU A 634 12.30 18.39 14.22
C LEU A 634 11.75 17.08 13.64
N CYS A 635 11.74 16.92 12.31
CA CYS A 635 11.34 15.66 11.68
C CYS A 635 12.19 14.47 12.16
N SER A 636 13.51 14.66 12.32
CA SER A 636 14.41 13.62 12.80
C SER A 636 14.12 13.24 14.26
N LYS A 637 13.95 14.23 15.14
CA LYS A 637 13.66 14.00 16.58
C LYS A 637 12.32 13.31 16.82
N GLU A 638 11.28 13.77 16.14
CA GLU A 638 9.92 13.23 16.29
C GLU A 638 9.67 12.00 15.42
N GLY A 639 10.63 11.63 14.56
CA GLY A 639 10.53 10.45 13.70
C GLY A 639 9.48 10.58 12.60
N ILE A 640 9.25 11.80 12.11
CA ILE A 640 8.28 12.13 11.06
C ILE A 640 8.85 11.77 9.69
N PRO A 641 8.16 10.95 8.88
CA PRO A 641 8.64 10.56 7.55
C PRO A 641 8.51 11.70 6.53
N ILE A 642 9.51 11.82 5.66
CA ILE A 642 9.52 12.73 4.50
C ILE A 642 9.58 11.88 3.23
N LEU A 643 8.55 11.93 2.39
CA LEU A 643 8.59 11.36 1.04
C LEU A 643 9.03 12.43 0.05
N ALA A 644 10.18 12.23 -0.59
CA ALA A 644 10.72 13.13 -1.60
C ALA A 644 10.57 12.50 -3.00
N HIS A 645 10.07 13.28 -3.94
CA HIS A 645 10.16 12.89 -5.35
C HIS A 645 11.63 12.83 -5.80
N CYS A 646 12.04 11.69 -6.36
CA CYS A 646 13.46 11.40 -6.61
C CYS A 646 13.68 10.73 -7.98
N THR A 647 13.08 11.31 -9.02
CA THR A 647 13.26 10.88 -10.41
C THR A 647 13.79 12.01 -11.29
N PRO A 648 14.58 11.67 -12.32
CA PRO A 648 15.11 12.65 -13.27
C PRO A 648 14.04 13.19 -14.22
N GLU A 649 12.77 12.85 -14.06
CA GLU A 649 11.64 13.35 -14.84
C GLU A 649 10.59 13.98 -13.93
N GLY A 650 9.38 14.23 -14.42
CA GLY A 650 8.34 14.94 -13.66
C GLY A 650 8.33 16.46 -13.84
N ALA A 651 7.54 17.14 -13.01
CA ALA A 651 7.29 18.56 -13.15
C ALA A 651 8.47 19.38 -12.59
N TYR A 652 9.00 20.28 -13.40
CA TYR A 652 10.05 21.20 -13.00
C TYR A 652 9.55 22.62 -12.93
N THR A 653 9.98 23.39 -11.94
CA THR A 653 9.71 24.83 -11.93
C THR A 653 10.09 25.47 -13.27
N HIS A 654 9.20 26.30 -13.81
CA HIS A 654 9.46 27.06 -15.03
C HIS A 654 10.62 28.05 -14.84
N GLU A 655 10.97 28.36 -13.60
CA GLU A 655 12.08 29.22 -13.20
C GLU A 655 13.42 28.50 -13.16
N ARG A 656 13.51 27.18 -13.40
CA ARG A 656 14.76 26.40 -13.28
C ARG A 656 15.95 27.00 -14.04
N HIS A 657 15.67 27.76 -15.09
CA HIS A 657 16.66 28.47 -15.89
C HIS A 657 17.45 29.54 -15.11
N LEU A 658 16.85 30.10 -14.05
CA LEU A 658 17.47 31.07 -13.14
C LEU A 658 18.44 30.42 -12.15
N TYR A 659 18.36 29.10 -11.97
CA TYR A 659 19.20 28.34 -11.03
C TYR A 659 20.45 27.76 -11.70
N TYR A 660 20.57 27.93 -13.01
CA TYR A 660 21.67 27.38 -13.77
C TYR A 660 22.96 28.16 -13.53
N SER A 661 24.05 27.45 -13.29
CA SER A 661 25.37 28.08 -13.20
C SER A 661 25.79 28.65 -14.56
N ASN A 662 26.43 29.83 -14.53
CA ASN A 662 27.08 30.44 -15.69
C ASN A 662 28.24 29.60 -16.24
N THR A 663 28.70 28.60 -15.49
CA THR A 663 29.76 27.68 -15.94
C THR A 663 29.26 26.62 -16.93
N GLU A 664 27.95 26.36 -17.00
CA GLU A 664 27.38 25.32 -17.86
C GLU A 664 26.92 25.88 -19.20
N THR A 665 27.68 25.55 -20.26
CA THR A 665 27.56 26.21 -21.57
C THR A 665 26.38 25.73 -22.41
N THR A 666 25.87 24.51 -22.20
CA THR A 666 24.78 23.93 -23.00
C THR A 666 23.49 23.75 -22.21
N ARG A 667 22.33 23.81 -22.89
CA ARG A 667 21.03 23.53 -22.27
C ARG A 667 20.99 22.16 -21.58
N GLN A 668 21.58 21.16 -22.22
CA GLN A 668 21.59 19.78 -21.72
C GLN A 668 22.35 19.67 -20.39
N LYS A 669 23.58 20.23 -20.32
CA LYS A 669 24.38 20.23 -19.09
C LYS A 669 23.71 21.00 -17.95
N ARG A 670 23.00 22.09 -18.27
CA ARG A 670 22.22 22.85 -17.28
C ARG A 670 21.07 22.02 -16.67
N ILE A 671 20.38 21.24 -17.50
CA ILE A 671 19.34 20.31 -17.03
C ILE A 671 19.96 19.21 -16.15
N GLU A 672 21.08 18.61 -16.57
CA GLU A 672 21.79 17.59 -15.81
C GLU A 672 22.28 18.11 -14.46
N MET A 673 22.85 19.32 -14.42
CA MET A 673 23.26 20.01 -13.20
C MET A 673 22.07 20.20 -12.24
N PHE A 674 20.91 20.65 -12.76
CA PHE A 674 19.72 20.82 -11.94
C PHE A 674 19.22 19.49 -11.37
N LYS A 675 19.15 18.44 -12.19
CA LYS A 675 18.77 17.09 -11.72
C LYS A 675 19.71 16.60 -10.62
N ARG A 676 21.02 16.75 -10.81
CA ARG A 676 22.04 16.39 -9.83
C ARG A 676 21.88 17.14 -8.52
N ASP A 677 21.75 18.48 -8.56
CA ASP A 677 21.84 19.31 -7.36
C ASP A 677 20.50 19.46 -6.60
N PHE A 678 19.37 19.19 -7.25
CA PHE A 678 18.04 19.39 -6.65
C PHE A 678 17.27 18.08 -6.44
N VAL A 679 17.38 17.12 -7.36
CA VAL A 679 16.45 15.99 -7.43
C VAL A 679 17.11 14.65 -7.10
N SER A 680 18.39 14.51 -7.40
CA SER A 680 19.12 13.25 -7.24
C SER A 680 19.18 12.77 -5.78
N PRO A 681 19.36 11.45 -5.55
CA PRO A 681 19.65 10.93 -4.22
C PRO A 681 20.83 11.65 -3.57
N ASP A 682 21.86 11.98 -4.37
CA ASP A 682 23.06 12.66 -3.91
C ASP A 682 22.81 14.07 -3.37
N ALA A 683 21.75 14.76 -3.81
CA ALA A 683 21.36 16.04 -3.26
C ALA A 683 20.99 15.96 -1.76
N TRP A 684 20.63 14.76 -1.27
CA TRP A 684 20.29 14.48 0.11
C TRP A 684 21.48 14.05 0.98
N LYS A 685 22.64 13.71 0.40
CA LYS A 685 23.85 13.31 1.16
C LYS A 685 24.24 14.35 2.24
N PRO A 686 24.27 15.68 1.96
CA PRO A 686 24.59 16.67 3.00
C PRO A 686 23.53 16.75 4.10
N VAL A 687 22.25 16.49 3.76
CA VAL A 687 21.15 16.51 4.74
C VAL A 687 21.25 15.32 5.68
N LEU A 688 21.48 14.12 5.14
CA LEU A 688 21.62 12.90 5.93
C LEU A 688 22.92 12.89 6.76
N ALA A 689 23.96 13.59 6.31
CA ALA A 689 25.17 13.79 7.11
C ALA A 689 24.90 14.64 8.37
N ASP A 690 24.01 15.63 8.28
CA ASP A 690 23.60 16.47 9.41
C ASP A 690 22.55 15.76 10.29
N PHE A 691 21.67 14.94 9.67
CA PHE A 691 20.52 14.30 10.29
C PHE A 691 20.46 12.80 9.93
N PRO A 692 21.33 11.95 10.49
CA PRO A 692 21.45 10.54 10.11
C PRO A 692 20.22 9.68 10.44
N ASP A 693 19.39 10.12 11.39
CA ASP A 693 18.16 9.45 11.80
C ASP A 693 16.91 9.96 11.06
N LEU A 694 17.07 10.89 10.10
CA LEU A 694 15.95 11.42 9.32
C LEU A 694 15.27 10.30 8.51
N LYS A 695 13.97 10.10 8.70
CA LYS A 695 13.19 9.13 7.92
C LYS A 695 12.87 9.70 6.54
N LEU A 696 13.66 9.33 5.54
CA LEU A 696 13.54 9.82 4.17
C LEU A 696 13.10 8.69 3.23
N ILE A 697 12.04 8.92 2.46
CA ILE A 697 11.58 8.01 1.40
C ILE A 697 11.88 8.66 0.05
N LEU A 698 12.75 8.05 -0.74
CA LEU A 698 13.05 8.50 -2.10
C LEU A 698 12.17 7.76 -3.10
N ALA A 699 11.33 8.50 -3.81
CA ALA A 699 10.34 7.89 -4.70
C ALA A 699 10.94 7.15 -5.91
N HIS A 700 10.19 6.16 -6.37
CA HIS A 700 10.27 5.50 -7.68
C HIS A 700 11.47 4.59 -7.96
N PHE A 701 12.25 4.16 -6.96
CA PHE A 701 13.43 3.28 -7.03
C PHE A 701 14.01 3.13 -8.46
N THR A 702 14.41 4.30 -9.02
CA THR A 702 15.00 4.53 -10.35
C THR A 702 14.14 4.53 -11.65
N GLY A 703 12.84 4.86 -11.69
CA GLY A 703 12.12 5.14 -12.97
C GLY A 703 11.12 6.30 -12.96
N ASP A 704 10.96 7.18 -13.98
CA ASP A 704 11.09 7.07 -15.47
C ASP A 704 11.97 8.19 -16.14
N SER A 705 12.13 8.34 -17.49
CA SER A 705 11.54 7.67 -18.67
C SER A 705 12.21 6.35 -19.05
N GLU A 706 11.37 5.31 -19.10
CA GLU A 706 11.64 3.93 -19.54
C GLU A 706 12.96 3.31 -19.03
N ASN A 707 13.03 3.10 -17.71
CA ASN A 707 13.99 2.20 -17.09
C ASN A 707 15.48 2.50 -17.36
N MET A 708 15.95 3.69 -17.75
CA MET A 708 17.36 3.89 -18.17
C MET A 708 18.44 3.23 -17.26
N ALA A 709 18.24 3.23 -15.93
CA ALA A 709 19.08 2.49 -15.00
C ALA A 709 18.95 0.96 -15.12
N TRP A 710 17.73 0.45 -15.04
CA TRP A 710 17.42 -0.97 -15.17
C TRP A 710 17.64 -1.52 -16.58
N HIS A 711 17.44 -0.70 -17.61
CA HIS A 711 17.62 -1.00 -19.02
C HIS A 711 19.10 -1.02 -19.39
N GLY A 712 19.89 -0.07 -18.89
CA GLY A 712 21.36 -0.14 -18.97
C GLY A 712 21.88 -1.43 -18.35
N LEU A 713 21.40 -1.76 -17.14
CA LEU A 713 21.72 -3.01 -16.48
C LEU A 713 21.27 -4.25 -17.28
N HIS A 714 20.06 -4.22 -17.83
CA HIS A 714 19.52 -5.28 -18.69
C HIS A 714 20.42 -5.52 -19.90
N LEU A 715 20.81 -4.46 -20.62
CA LEU A 715 21.67 -4.55 -21.80
C LEU A 715 23.04 -5.15 -21.46
N SER A 716 23.63 -4.77 -20.34
CA SER A 716 24.94 -5.30 -19.95
C SER A 716 24.89 -6.73 -19.42
N LEU A 717 23.82 -7.12 -18.72
CA LEU A 717 23.58 -8.53 -18.39
C LEU A 717 23.35 -9.37 -19.64
N SER A 718 22.54 -8.86 -20.55
CA SER A 718 22.25 -9.45 -21.85
C SER A 718 23.54 -9.69 -22.65
N GLU A 719 24.47 -8.73 -22.67
CA GLU A 719 25.79 -8.89 -23.28
C GLU A 719 26.65 -9.93 -22.55
N ALA A 720 26.73 -9.88 -21.21
CA ALA A 720 27.50 -10.83 -20.41
C ALA A 720 27.02 -12.28 -20.58
N LEU A 721 25.73 -12.47 -20.82
CA LEU A 721 25.09 -13.77 -21.08
C LEU A 721 25.13 -14.18 -22.57
N GLY A 722 25.66 -13.33 -23.45
CA GLY A 722 25.71 -13.58 -24.89
C GLY A 722 24.33 -13.58 -25.56
N ASN A 723 23.34 -12.88 -24.99
CA ASN A 723 21.93 -12.92 -25.39
C ASN A 723 21.32 -11.52 -25.64
N PRO A 724 21.71 -10.83 -26.73
CA PRO A 724 21.54 -9.37 -26.92
C PRO A 724 20.10 -8.83 -27.07
N LYS A 725 19.05 -9.67 -27.07
CA LYS A 725 17.66 -9.25 -27.40
C LYS A 725 16.51 -10.05 -26.72
N GLN A 726 16.76 -10.91 -25.72
CA GLN A 726 15.71 -11.77 -25.14
C GLN A 726 15.27 -11.36 -23.73
N ASP A 727 14.05 -11.78 -23.38
CA ASP A 727 13.55 -11.87 -22.01
C ASP A 727 14.50 -12.71 -21.14
N LEU A 728 15.35 -12.05 -20.34
CA LEU A 728 16.31 -12.74 -19.47
C LEU A 728 15.61 -13.63 -18.43
N TRP A 729 14.33 -13.39 -18.13
CA TRP A 729 13.57 -14.19 -17.18
C TRP A 729 13.37 -15.63 -17.67
N SER A 730 13.34 -15.85 -18.99
CA SER A 730 13.18 -17.18 -19.59
C SER A 730 14.44 -18.05 -19.50
N LEU A 731 15.57 -17.48 -19.10
CA LEU A 731 16.82 -18.23 -18.89
C LEU A 731 16.83 -19.04 -17.60
N GLU A 732 15.86 -18.80 -16.71
CA GLU A 732 15.68 -19.54 -15.45
C GLU A 732 16.94 -19.62 -14.58
N LEU A 733 17.74 -18.55 -14.59
CA LEU A 733 18.97 -18.44 -13.80
C LEU A 733 18.69 -18.75 -12.32
N SER A 734 19.59 -19.47 -11.67
CA SER A 734 19.53 -19.79 -10.24
C SER A 734 19.96 -18.60 -9.37
N LYS A 735 19.62 -18.67 -8.06
CA LYS A 735 20.09 -17.72 -7.05
C LYS A 735 21.61 -17.56 -7.04
N GLY A 736 22.35 -18.66 -7.24
CA GLY A 736 23.82 -18.65 -7.27
C GLY A 736 24.39 -17.98 -8.52
N GLU A 737 23.78 -18.19 -9.69
CA GLU A 737 24.19 -17.55 -10.94
C GLU A 737 23.94 -16.05 -10.91
N LEU A 738 22.77 -15.61 -10.43
CA LEU A 738 22.49 -14.17 -10.26
C LEU A 738 23.48 -13.49 -9.31
N LEU A 739 23.83 -14.14 -8.21
CA LEU A 739 24.80 -13.60 -7.25
C LEU A 739 26.24 -13.61 -7.77
N ALA A 740 26.57 -14.48 -8.72
CA ALA A 740 27.84 -14.45 -9.43
C ALA A 740 27.87 -13.27 -10.41
N LEU A 741 26.80 -13.11 -11.22
CA LEU A 741 26.66 -12.02 -12.18
C LEU A 741 26.67 -10.64 -11.51
N SER A 742 26.09 -10.51 -10.30
CA SER A 742 26.07 -9.23 -9.59
C SER A 742 27.44 -8.73 -9.13
N LYS A 743 28.47 -9.60 -9.14
CA LYS A 743 29.85 -9.27 -8.80
C LYS A 743 30.68 -8.88 -10.01
N GLU A 744 30.19 -9.15 -11.22
CA GLU A 744 30.88 -8.76 -12.44
C GLU A 744 30.82 -7.24 -12.62
N PRO A 745 31.85 -6.61 -13.20
CA PRO A 745 31.84 -5.21 -13.56
C PRO A 745 30.93 -4.99 -14.78
N LEU A 746 29.62 -5.06 -14.57
CA LEU A 746 28.62 -4.81 -15.59
C LEU A 746 28.66 -3.32 -15.95
N MET A 747 28.94 -3.02 -17.22
CA MET A 747 28.82 -1.65 -17.74
C MET A 747 27.36 -1.15 -17.62
N GLY A 748 27.12 0.15 -17.71
CA GLY A 748 25.74 0.69 -17.75
C GLY A 748 24.97 0.72 -16.42
N ARG A 749 25.61 0.39 -15.28
CA ARG A 749 25.04 0.63 -13.94
C ARG A 749 24.84 2.14 -13.73
N SER A 750 23.65 2.53 -13.29
CA SER A 750 23.30 3.94 -13.12
C SER A 750 23.85 4.49 -11.82
N ASP A 751 24.59 5.60 -11.91
CA ASP A 751 25.02 6.39 -10.75
C ASP A 751 23.84 6.71 -9.81
N TRP A 752 22.62 6.84 -10.34
CA TRP A 752 21.41 7.10 -9.56
C TRP A 752 20.97 5.87 -8.73
N LEU A 753 21.03 4.66 -9.32
CA LEU A 753 20.71 3.40 -8.64
C LEU A 753 21.73 3.12 -7.55
N ASP A 754 23.02 3.23 -7.88
CA ASP A 754 24.09 3.03 -6.92
C ASP A 754 24.01 4.05 -5.77
N SER A 755 23.69 5.31 -6.07
CA SER A 755 23.50 6.33 -5.04
C SER A 755 22.33 6.03 -4.10
N MET A 756 21.19 5.52 -4.59
CA MET A 756 20.09 5.08 -3.73
C MET A 756 20.51 3.91 -2.83
N ILE A 757 21.18 2.91 -3.41
CA ILE A 757 21.67 1.73 -2.66
C ILE A 757 22.66 2.18 -1.58
N ASP A 758 23.62 3.06 -1.92
CA ASP A 758 24.61 3.57 -0.99
C ASP A 758 23.98 4.36 0.16
N LEU A 759 22.97 5.18 -0.11
CA LEU A 759 22.22 5.89 0.93
C LEU A 759 21.48 4.92 1.86
N ILE A 760 20.78 3.93 1.32
CA ILE A 760 20.05 2.94 2.13
C ILE A 760 21.02 2.13 3.00
N LYS A 761 22.20 1.77 2.47
CA LYS A 761 23.25 1.07 3.22
C LYS A 761 23.85 1.94 4.33
N SER A 762 24.01 3.23 4.06
CA SER A 762 24.66 4.16 4.98
C SER A 762 23.71 4.65 6.09
N TYR A 763 22.41 4.75 5.80
CA TYR A 763 21.42 5.35 6.67
C TYR A 763 20.22 4.40 6.85
N PRO A 764 20.09 3.76 8.03
CA PRO A 764 19.01 2.80 8.29
C PRO A 764 17.60 3.39 8.20
N SER A 765 17.44 4.71 8.24
CA SER A 765 16.16 5.42 8.15
C SER A 765 15.77 5.82 6.71
N VAL A 766 16.57 5.48 5.71
CA VAL A 766 16.28 5.76 4.29
C VAL A 766 15.51 4.60 3.65
N TYR A 767 14.43 4.94 2.96
CA TYR A 767 13.55 4.04 2.24
C TYR A 767 13.40 4.49 0.79
N VAL A 768 12.85 3.62 -0.05
CA VAL A 768 12.42 3.90 -1.41
C VAL A 768 11.04 3.30 -1.65
N ASP A 769 10.36 3.70 -2.72
CA ASP A 769 9.18 2.99 -3.22
C ASP A 769 9.39 2.52 -4.67
N ILE A 770 8.68 1.48 -5.10
CA ILE A 770 8.70 0.97 -6.50
C ILE A 770 7.55 1.54 -7.35
N SER A 771 7.03 2.71 -6.96
CA SER A 771 5.97 3.34 -7.73
C SER A 771 6.45 3.70 -9.13
N PHE A 772 5.57 3.52 -10.11
CA PHE A 772 5.86 3.74 -11.53
C PHE A 772 6.96 2.84 -12.15
N LEU A 773 7.56 1.92 -11.39
CA LEU A 773 8.53 0.93 -11.90
C LEU A 773 7.82 -0.29 -12.54
N ASP A 774 8.13 -0.60 -13.79
CA ASP A 774 7.63 -1.82 -14.46
C ASP A 774 8.49 -3.06 -14.11
N VAL A 775 8.34 -3.56 -12.87
CA VAL A 775 9.10 -4.71 -12.36
C VAL A 775 8.95 -5.95 -13.24
N GLU A 776 7.80 -6.14 -13.90
CA GLU A 776 7.57 -7.28 -14.80
C GLU A 776 8.57 -7.30 -15.97
N SER A 777 8.98 -6.13 -16.46
CA SER A 777 9.95 -6.00 -17.56
C SER A 777 11.41 -6.22 -17.14
N VAL A 778 11.71 -6.14 -15.84
CA VAL A 778 13.08 -6.16 -15.30
C VAL A 778 13.24 -7.17 -14.15
N LYS A 779 12.48 -8.29 -14.19
CA LYS A 779 12.43 -9.27 -13.10
C LYS A 779 13.79 -9.85 -12.73
N THR A 780 14.60 -10.17 -13.75
CA THR A 780 15.92 -10.78 -13.56
C THR A 780 16.87 -9.80 -12.88
N GLU A 781 16.89 -8.56 -13.34
CA GLU A 781 17.68 -7.46 -12.79
C GLU A 781 17.25 -7.14 -11.37
N PHE A 782 15.95 -7.00 -11.15
CA PHE A 782 15.38 -6.70 -9.85
C PHE A 782 15.71 -7.80 -8.85
N ALA A 783 15.53 -9.07 -9.21
CA ALA A 783 15.91 -10.22 -8.39
C ALA A 783 17.41 -10.20 -8.07
N MET A 784 18.27 -9.94 -9.07
CA MET A 784 19.71 -9.86 -8.87
C MET A 784 20.11 -8.77 -7.88
N ILE A 785 19.54 -7.55 -8.00
CA ILE A 785 19.82 -6.45 -7.08
C ILE A 785 19.33 -6.77 -5.66
N MET A 786 18.12 -7.33 -5.52
CA MET A 786 17.60 -7.73 -4.20
C MET A 786 18.46 -8.82 -3.53
N LEU A 787 19.02 -9.75 -4.31
CA LEU A 787 19.92 -10.79 -3.81
C LEU A 787 21.30 -10.24 -3.43
N ALA A 788 21.83 -9.30 -4.21
CA ALA A 788 23.13 -8.67 -3.97
C ALA A 788 23.10 -7.69 -2.79
N HIS A 789 21.94 -7.08 -2.54
CA HIS A 789 21.72 -6.04 -1.54
C HIS A 789 20.51 -6.37 -0.65
N PRO A 790 20.58 -7.42 0.20
CA PRO A 790 19.46 -7.84 1.04
C PRO A 790 18.99 -6.77 2.04
N GLU A 791 19.83 -5.78 2.35
CA GLU A 791 19.48 -4.58 3.11
C GLU A 791 18.35 -3.74 2.51
N LEU A 792 18.11 -3.87 1.19
CA LEU A 792 17.02 -3.17 0.49
C LEU A 792 15.64 -3.75 0.84
N LEU A 793 15.57 -5.04 1.16
CA LEU A 793 14.32 -5.75 1.39
C LEU A 793 13.43 -5.06 2.45
N PRO A 794 13.92 -4.68 3.65
CA PRO A 794 13.11 -3.96 4.64
C PRO A 794 12.92 -2.46 4.36
N ARG A 795 13.38 -1.95 3.21
CA ARG A 795 13.45 -0.52 2.86
C ARG A 795 12.75 -0.14 1.55
N ILE A 796 12.12 -1.10 0.88
CA ILE A 796 11.32 -0.86 -0.33
C ILE A 796 9.83 -0.90 0.01
N ASN A 797 9.09 0.16 -0.31
CA ASN A 797 7.65 0.22 -0.22
C ASN A 797 7.01 -0.07 -1.58
N PHE A 798 5.88 -0.77 -1.58
CA PHE A 798 5.03 -0.91 -2.76
C PHE A 798 4.35 0.44 -3.05
N GLY A 799 4.24 0.81 -4.32
CA GLY A 799 3.45 1.96 -4.76
C GLY A 799 3.08 1.81 -6.22
N THR A 800 2.06 2.53 -6.68
CA THR A 800 1.62 2.47 -8.09
C THR A 800 1.89 3.75 -8.87
N ASP A 801 1.78 4.90 -8.19
CA ASP A 801 1.60 6.20 -8.81
C ASP A 801 0.35 6.25 -9.72
N TRP A 802 -0.79 5.79 -9.18
CA TRP A 802 -2.10 5.65 -9.88
C TRP A 802 -2.43 6.77 -10.85
N TYR A 803 -2.18 8.02 -10.48
CA TYR A 803 -2.51 9.18 -11.30
C TYR A 803 -1.77 9.12 -12.64
N MET A 804 -0.47 8.83 -12.60
CA MET A 804 0.35 8.68 -13.79
C MET A 804 0.00 7.38 -14.53
N THR A 805 -0.15 6.26 -13.81
CA THR A 805 -0.50 4.96 -14.40
C THR A 805 -1.81 4.95 -15.17
N GLN A 806 -2.87 5.57 -14.62
CA GLN A 806 -4.17 5.62 -15.28
C GLN A 806 -4.13 6.40 -16.59
N THR A 807 -3.22 7.35 -16.69
CA THR A 807 -3.13 8.26 -17.84
C THR A 807 -2.22 7.70 -18.94
N GLU A 808 -1.27 6.84 -18.58
CA GLU A 808 -0.37 6.20 -19.53
C GLU A 808 -0.94 4.91 -20.13
N LYS A 809 -1.08 4.91 -21.46
CA LYS A 809 -1.59 3.76 -22.22
C LYS A 809 -0.81 2.46 -21.98
N LYS A 810 0.48 2.54 -21.62
CA LYS A 810 1.36 1.38 -21.45
C LYS A 810 0.96 0.48 -20.26
N TYR A 811 0.30 1.06 -19.24
CA TYR A 811 -0.13 0.29 -18.07
C TYR A 811 -1.55 -0.26 -18.18
N MET A 812 -2.35 0.18 -19.15
CA MET A 812 -3.73 -0.27 -19.37
C MET A 812 -4.62 -0.11 -18.12
N GLY A 813 -4.34 0.90 -17.30
CA GLY A 813 -5.09 1.25 -16.09
C GLY A 813 -4.49 0.73 -14.77
N TYR A 814 -4.98 1.27 -13.65
CA TYR A 814 -4.45 1.01 -12.30
C TYR A 814 -4.44 -0.47 -11.91
N MET A 815 -5.56 -1.17 -12.10
CA MET A 815 -5.68 -2.56 -11.64
C MET A 815 -4.80 -3.51 -12.47
N THR A 816 -4.66 -3.27 -13.77
CA THR A 816 -3.72 -4.01 -14.62
C THR A 816 -2.28 -3.81 -14.13
N GLN A 817 -1.90 -2.60 -13.70
CA GLN A 817 -0.58 -2.36 -13.14
C GLN A 817 -0.38 -3.11 -11.82
N ILE A 818 -1.36 -3.09 -10.90
CA ILE A 818 -1.31 -3.86 -9.66
C ILE A 818 -1.11 -5.35 -9.95
N GLU A 819 -1.92 -5.92 -10.86
CA GLU A 819 -1.83 -7.33 -11.22
C GLU A 819 -0.46 -7.70 -11.78
N ARG A 820 0.09 -6.88 -12.68
CA ARG A 820 1.43 -7.07 -13.23
C ARG A 820 2.50 -7.00 -12.15
N LEU A 821 2.45 -5.99 -11.29
CA LEU A 821 3.44 -5.79 -10.24
C LEU A 821 3.39 -6.91 -9.18
N VAL A 822 2.19 -7.29 -8.74
CA VAL A 822 1.98 -8.41 -7.81
C VAL A 822 2.51 -9.71 -8.41
N LYS A 823 2.15 -10.01 -9.67
CA LYS A 823 2.60 -11.22 -10.36
C LYS A 823 4.13 -11.24 -10.47
N ALA A 824 4.75 -10.12 -10.83
CA ALA A 824 6.20 -10.02 -10.94
C ALA A 824 6.89 -10.32 -9.60
N LEU A 825 6.41 -9.74 -8.50
CA LEU A 825 6.95 -9.98 -7.16
C LEU A 825 6.76 -11.44 -6.71
N GLU A 826 5.59 -12.05 -6.99
CA GLU A 826 5.32 -13.45 -6.67
C GLU A 826 6.21 -14.42 -7.47
N ASP A 827 6.46 -14.13 -8.76
CA ASP A 827 7.34 -14.92 -9.60
C ASP A 827 8.80 -14.86 -9.12
N ILE A 828 9.27 -13.66 -8.74
CA ILE A 828 10.61 -13.46 -8.14
C ILE A 828 10.72 -14.18 -6.80
N ASP A 829 9.71 -14.04 -5.93
CA ASP A 829 9.65 -14.73 -4.64
C ASP A 829 9.79 -16.24 -4.81
N ARG A 830 8.95 -16.82 -5.66
CA ARG A 830 8.89 -18.27 -5.89
C ARG A 830 10.24 -18.81 -6.37
N ARG A 831 10.95 -18.05 -7.20
CA ARG A 831 12.21 -18.50 -7.82
C ARG A 831 13.44 -18.25 -6.94
N HIS A 832 13.50 -17.13 -6.22
CA HIS A 832 14.75 -16.65 -5.59
C HIS A 832 14.68 -16.39 -4.09
N PHE A 833 13.47 -16.19 -3.55
CA PHE A 833 13.23 -15.88 -2.14
C PHE A 833 12.28 -16.90 -1.49
N SER A 834 12.24 -18.10 -2.07
CA SER A 834 11.44 -19.22 -1.57
C SER A 834 11.86 -19.59 -0.13
N ASP A 835 13.10 -19.32 0.22
CA ASP A 835 13.68 -19.49 1.55
C ASP A 835 13.47 -18.32 2.53
N GLU A 836 12.66 -17.29 2.21
CA GLU A 836 12.44 -16.09 3.04
C GLU A 836 11.13 -16.09 3.88
N PRO A 837 11.07 -15.34 5.01
CA PRO A 837 9.92 -14.91 5.80
C PRO A 837 8.51 -15.18 5.34
N VAL A 838 8.33 -14.51 4.22
CA VAL A 838 7.46 -13.35 4.04
C VAL A 838 7.90 -12.88 2.68
N SER A 839 6.91 -12.75 1.81
CA SER A 839 7.10 -12.44 0.41
C SER A 839 7.65 -11.05 0.30
N LEU A 840 8.33 -10.79 -0.81
CA LEU A 840 8.54 -9.44 -1.30
C LEU A 840 7.22 -8.66 -1.31
N LEU A 841 6.12 -9.25 -1.79
CA LEU A 841 4.80 -8.59 -1.77
C LEU A 841 4.39 -8.16 -0.36
N THR A 842 4.34 -9.08 0.61
CA THR A 842 3.92 -8.76 1.98
C THR A 842 4.89 -7.80 2.66
N ARG A 843 6.18 -7.93 2.38
CA ARG A 843 7.20 -7.03 2.92
C ARG A 843 6.99 -5.61 2.39
N PHE A 844 6.85 -5.46 1.08
CA PHE A 844 6.79 -4.16 0.42
C PHE A 844 5.44 -3.47 0.57
N SER A 845 4.33 -4.21 0.55
CA SER A 845 3.00 -3.63 0.63
C SER A 845 2.39 -3.61 2.03
N TYR A 846 3.09 -4.14 3.04
CA TYR A 846 2.58 -4.12 4.41
C TYR A 846 3.67 -3.85 5.45
N ASP A 847 4.65 -4.74 5.62
CA ASP A 847 5.59 -4.61 6.74
C ASP A 847 6.40 -3.30 6.66
N ASN A 848 6.87 -2.96 5.45
CA ASN A 848 7.69 -1.77 5.24
C ASN A 848 6.87 -0.47 5.37
N PRO A 849 5.69 -0.30 4.73
CA PRO A 849 4.87 0.89 4.95
C PRO A 849 4.43 1.08 6.40
N MET A 850 4.05 0.00 7.10
CA MET A 850 3.69 0.04 8.52
C MET A 850 4.84 0.59 9.38
N ARG A 851 6.08 0.17 9.10
CA ARG A 851 7.29 0.63 9.80
C ARG A 851 7.72 2.03 9.37
N CYS A 852 7.68 2.30 8.07
CA CYS A 852 8.11 3.54 7.44
C CYS A 852 7.31 4.74 7.94
N PHE A 853 5.97 4.59 7.97
CA PHE A 853 5.04 5.65 8.39
C PHE A 853 4.59 5.53 9.85
N ASP A 854 5.17 4.59 10.61
CA ASP A 854 4.86 4.37 12.03
C ASP A 854 3.36 4.20 12.34
N ILE A 855 2.66 3.53 11.42
CA ILE A 855 1.19 3.52 11.31
C ILE A 855 0.50 3.17 12.63
N LYS A 856 0.98 2.15 13.34
CA LYS A 856 0.37 1.71 14.61
C LYS A 856 0.43 2.78 15.68
N ASN A 857 1.57 3.46 15.80
CA ASN A 857 1.80 4.41 16.88
C ASN A 857 1.09 5.75 16.61
N ILE A 858 0.99 6.15 15.34
CA ILE A 858 0.24 7.37 14.96
C ILE A 858 -1.27 7.14 14.85
N ALA A 859 -1.76 5.90 15.00
CA ALA A 859 -3.15 5.58 14.69
C ALA A 859 -4.17 6.36 15.52
N GLN A 860 -3.97 6.43 16.84
CA GLN A 860 -4.86 7.20 17.70
C GLN A 860 -4.75 8.71 17.40
N PRO A 861 -3.55 9.34 17.39
CA PRO A 861 -3.43 10.76 17.10
C PRO A 861 -3.97 11.17 15.72
N TYR A 862 -3.82 10.32 14.71
CA TYR A 862 -4.35 10.55 13.36
C TYR A 862 -5.89 10.52 13.35
N SER A 863 -6.49 9.47 13.93
CA SER A 863 -7.95 9.37 14.03
C SER A 863 -8.57 10.51 14.84
N ASP A 864 -7.91 10.96 15.90
CA ASP A 864 -8.37 12.10 16.69
C ASP A 864 -8.33 13.40 15.87
N GLY A 865 -7.28 13.60 15.06
CA GLY A 865 -7.19 14.74 14.14
C GLY A 865 -8.25 14.73 13.04
N LEU A 866 -8.62 13.55 12.53
CA LEU A 866 -9.74 13.40 11.60
C LEU A 866 -11.09 13.72 12.26
N CYS A 867 -11.30 13.31 13.52
CA CYS A 867 -12.52 13.66 14.26
C CYS A 867 -12.64 15.18 14.46
N GLU A 868 -11.55 15.88 14.76
CA GLU A 868 -11.54 17.35 14.87
C GLU A 868 -11.89 18.00 13.53
N LYS A 869 -11.33 17.50 12.42
CA LYS A 869 -11.67 18.00 11.08
C LYS A 869 -13.12 17.71 10.69
N ASN A 870 -13.63 16.53 11.03
CA ASN A 870 -15.02 16.13 10.78
C ASN A 870 -16.02 17.14 11.39
N LEU A 871 -15.76 17.58 12.62
CA LEU A 871 -16.55 18.62 13.29
C LEU A 871 -16.42 19.98 12.60
N ALA A 872 -15.22 20.35 12.15
CA ALA A 872 -15.01 21.60 11.42
C ALA A 872 -15.80 21.63 10.08
N ILE A 873 -15.77 20.54 9.31
CA ILE A 873 -16.50 20.43 8.04
C ILE A 873 -18.02 20.55 8.27
N ALA A 874 -18.53 19.95 9.35
CA ALA A 874 -19.95 20.00 9.70
C ALA A 874 -20.47 21.44 9.93
N ASN A 875 -19.62 22.33 10.42
CA ASN A 875 -19.96 23.74 10.65
C ASN A 875 -20.03 24.54 9.34
N GLU A 876 -19.34 24.09 8.29
CA GLU A 876 -19.20 24.78 7.01
C GLU A 876 -20.07 24.18 5.89
N THR A 877 -20.46 22.91 6.00
CA THR A 877 -21.12 22.14 4.94
C THR A 877 -22.51 21.66 5.35
N VAL A 878 -23.53 22.21 4.70
CA VAL A 878 -24.93 21.79 4.91
C VAL A 878 -25.13 20.33 4.47
N GLY A 879 -25.70 19.50 5.34
CA GLY A 879 -26.00 18.10 5.04
C GLY A 879 -24.86 17.12 5.30
N TRP A 880 -23.76 17.55 5.93
CA TRP A 880 -22.65 16.68 6.31
C TRP A 880 -23.03 15.73 7.46
N ASP A 881 -22.96 14.42 7.23
CA ASP A 881 -23.26 13.39 8.24
C ASP A 881 -22.05 13.12 9.15
N THR A 882 -21.84 14.03 10.09
CA THR A 882 -20.76 13.96 11.08
C THR A 882 -20.74 12.62 11.83
N SER A 883 -21.92 12.11 12.20
CA SER A 883 -22.06 10.89 12.99
C SER A 883 -21.66 9.65 12.19
N ARG A 884 -21.97 9.60 10.89
CA ARG A 884 -21.51 8.53 10.01
C ARG A 884 -19.99 8.50 9.90
N HIS A 885 -19.36 9.63 9.60
CA HIS A 885 -17.91 9.69 9.42
C HIS A 885 -17.15 9.39 10.73
N GLU A 886 -17.66 9.84 11.88
CA GLU A 886 -17.06 9.50 13.17
C GLU A 886 -17.13 8.00 13.48
N ARG A 887 -18.24 7.33 13.17
CA ARG A 887 -18.35 5.86 13.29
C ARG A 887 -17.34 5.16 12.39
N GLU A 888 -17.21 5.59 11.14
CA GLU A 888 -16.27 5.01 10.19
C GLU A 888 -14.81 5.19 10.63
N ILE A 889 -14.43 6.37 11.13
CA ILE A 889 -13.10 6.62 11.72
C ILE A 889 -12.81 5.63 12.86
N LYS A 890 -13.76 5.45 13.79
CA LYS A 890 -13.60 4.54 14.95
C LYS A 890 -13.51 3.07 14.53
N GLN A 891 -14.36 2.64 13.60
CA GLN A 891 -14.34 1.28 13.05
C GLN A 891 -12.98 0.96 12.41
N ARG A 892 -12.49 1.86 11.56
CA ARG A 892 -11.22 1.70 10.86
C ARG A 892 -10.02 1.75 11.80
N LEU A 893 -10.04 2.63 12.80
CA LEU A 893 -9.04 2.67 13.87
C LEU A 893 -8.95 1.33 14.62
N ALA A 894 -10.10 0.73 14.95
CA ALA A 894 -10.12 -0.57 15.63
C ALA A 894 -9.43 -1.66 14.78
N LEU A 895 -9.65 -1.66 13.46
CA LEU A 895 -8.99 -2.57 12.53
C LEU A 895 -7.46 -2.35 12.48
N ILE A 896 -7.00 -1.11 12.46
CA ILE A 896 -5.56 -0.79 12.46
C ILE A 896 -4.89 -1.19 13.77
N LYS A 897 -5.56 -0.97 14.92
CA LYS A 897 -5.06 -1.41 16.23
C LYS A 897 -4.95 -2.94 16.33
N LYS A 898 -5.85 -3.68 15.67
CA LYS A 898 -5.82 -5.14 15.57
C LYS A 898 -4.86 -5.67 14.50
N ALA A 899 -4.39 -4.83 13.59
CA ALA A 899 -3.48 -5.25 12.54
C ALA A 899 -2.20 -5.86 13.15
N ARG A 900 -1.61 -6.85 12.49
CA ARG A 900 -0.39 -7.52 12.97
C ARG A 900 0.80 -6.53 13.08
N ASP A 901 1.77 -6.81 13.94
CA ASP A 901 3.00 -6.02 13.94
C ASP A 901 3.87 -6.35 12.71
N PRO A 902 4.51 -5.34 12.10
CA PRO A 902 5.50 -5.58 11.05
C PRO A 902 6.67 -6.38 11.63
N LEU A 903 7.29 -7.22 10.79
CA LEU A 903 8.45 -8.06 11.18
C LEU A 903 9.71 -7.28 11.50
#